data_AF-A0ABD2LA17-F1
#
_entry.id   AF-A0ABD2LA17-F1
#
_cell.length_a   1.000
_cell.length_b   1.000
_cell.length_c   1.000
_cell.angle_alpha   90.00
_cell.angle_beta   90.00
_cell.angle_gamma   90.00
#
_symmetry.space_group_name_H-M   'P 1'
#
loop_
_entity.id
_entity.type
_entity.pdbx_description
1 polymer ?
#
loop_
_entity_poly.entity_id
_entity_poly.type
_entity_poly.pdbx_seq_one_letter_code
_entity_poly.pdbx_strand_id
1 'polypeptide(L)'
;MNIVIPTKLVLIFPLLFTLASAQAEPEDSNRIGPLTPPSFNVAEGRKVTASSTCGEVNGRPIREVYCTIAGANPYTPYNQYTTYQTDNRHQSRFREMRTEASSFIQGGQNCDFCEAGTASAHPASYLVDGTSNWYQSPPLSRGMMYSEVNITIDLEQEFQIVSLFIQMANSPRPGTWILEHSDDFGITYKPWQFFAPSPAECTRMFGINSVYPIMKDDDVVCTTEYSHLLPMENGEMLIHLIEGRPSKNNFGGSPVLKQFVKATNVRLRLLKPKTMQGHLMDLHSKDDVTADTSVTRRYYYGIKEVHLFGRCICNGHGANCEAQDPSRPRARLCLCKHNTDGDQCQRCQAGFMQKKWRPSHEGDPFVCEPCNCHGHSSECIYEEELDEKKASLDIYGKFAGGGRCQNCQHNTKGINCNQCTAGFYRPNGKEWSELDVCQPCRCDPTKHTGNCAESTGQCECLPQFTGPNCDQCSPGYYHPPECRPCDCHVNGTEGSQCLPDRPDGQCPCKDGFAGRLCDKCAAGYANITADCAPCGCDAEGSVSSECDVKTTACACKSNFGGLRCEHFCDCDPSGTEDQVCDSASGQCLCKAGFAGRRCDRCDDEFYGYPNCRECSCHEKGSKTKECDQKTGECPCFANFTGRTCDKCSAGHYRFPDCLACDCFSAGSKGLTCDFDGQCYCRENFEGKRCERCMPNFFNWPVCEECNCHPSGVVPEFAGCDKVPPGELCTCRANVEGRTCSQCKPNTWDLQAYHPKGCVDCNCNMTGTLSLFNSCDQLTGQCQCKRFVAGQKCDLCADGFYNIRADSHIGCEPCNCDVGGAIGITCNQESGQCHCRPRIGGRRCDKPIQNHFFPTLWHHRVGYQKKL
;
A
#
# COMPACT_ATOMS: atom_id res chain seq x y z
N MET A 1 12.72 -23.13 -62.09
CA MET A 1 12.42 -24.44 -61.49
C MET A 1 11.02 -24.38 -60.91
N ASN A 2 10.07 -25.09 -61.54
CA ASN A 2 8.70 -25.27 -61.05
C ASN A 2 8.66 -26.40 -60.03
N ILE A 3 8.17 -26.19 -58.81
CA ILE A 3 7.54 -27.24 -57.97
C ILE A 3 6.43 -26.61 -57.09
N VAL A 4 5.20 -26.66 -57.60
CA VAL A 4 3.95 -27.26 -57.04
C VAL A 4 3.76 -27.43 -55.50
N ILE A 5 2.79 -26.66 -54.94
CA ILE A 5 1.62 -26.95 -54.03
C ILE A 5 1.86 -27.62 -52.62
N PRO A 6 0.91 -27.77 -51.64
CA PRO A 6 -0.04 -26.88 -50.89
C PRO A 6 0.00 -27.00 -49.33
N THR A 7 -0.79 -26.12 -48.67
CA THR A 7 -1.71 -26.30 -47.49
C THR A 7 -1.28 -26.84 -46.11
N LYS A 8 -1.84 -26.13 -45.12
CA LYS A 8 -2.29 -26.56 -43.77
C LYS A 8 -1.19 -26.87 -42.75
N LEU A 9 -0.97 -25.92 -41.83
CA LEU A 9 -0.40 -26.21 -40.52
C LEU A 9 -1.40 -25.83 -39.42
N VAL A 10 -1.85 -26.87 -38.73
CA VAL A 10 -2.53 -26.88 -37.44
C VAL A 10 -1.55 -26.34 -36.40
N LEU A 11 -1.92 -25.27 -35.69
CA LEU A 11 -1.17 -24.80 -34.52
C LEU A 11 -1.71 -25.49 -33.26
N ILE A 12 -0.82 -26.27 -32.66
CA ILE A 12 -0.89 -26.82 -31.31
C ILE A 12 -0.66 -25.65 -30.34
N PHE A 13 -1.65 -25.35 -29.49
CA PHE A 13 -1.49 -24.44 -28.35
C PHE A 13 -1.17 -25.25 -27.09
N PRO A 14 -0.16 -24.85 -26.29
CA PRO A 14 0.03 -25.38 -24.95
C PRO A 14 -0.99 -24.73 -24.00
N LEU A 15 -1.61 -25.52 -23.14
CA LEU A 15 -2.42 -25.05 -22.02
C LEU A 15 -1.53 -24.31 -21.01
N LEU A 16 -1.76 -23.01 -20.84
CA LEU A 16 -1.37 -22.26 -19.66
C LEU A 16 -2.66 -21.80 -18.97
N PHE A 17 -2.95 -22.44 -17.85
CA PHE A 17 -3.94 -22.02 -16.86
C PHE A 17 -3.54 -20.66 -16.30
N THR A 18 -4.42 -19.65 -16.40
CA THR A 18 -4.39 -18.47 -15.54
C THR A 18 -5.66 -18.44 -14.72
N LEU A 19 -5.48 -18.58 -13.40
CA LEU A 19 -6.48 -18.48 -12.36
C LEU A 19 -7.24 -17.16 -12.45
N ALA A 20 -8.58 -17.23 -12.40
CA ALA A 20 -9.44 -16.07 -12.27
C ALA A 20 -9.33 -15.49 -10.86
N SER A 21 -8.79 -14.29 -10.76
CA SER A 21 -8.88 -13.45 -9.57
C SER A 21 -10.30 -12.90 -9.45
N ALA A 22 -10.89 -13.04 -8.26
CA ALA A 22 -12.16 -12.42 -7.89
C ALA A 22 -12.05 -10.89 -8.00
N GLN A 23 -12.94 -10.25 -8.77
CA GLN A 23 -12.98 -8.79 -8.85
C GLN A 23 -13.78 -8.22 -7.68
N ALA A 24 -13.04 -7.59 -6.77
CA ALA A 24 -13.51 -6.68 -5.76
C ALA A 24 -14.17 -5.45 -6.40
N GLU A 25 -15.21 -4.93 -5.75
CA GLU A 25 -15.82 -3.62 -6.05
C GLU A 25 -14.74 -2.51 -6.06
N PRO A 26 -14.92 -1.41 -6.83
CA PRO A 26 -13.92 -0.37 -6.92
C PRO A 26 -13.79 0.35 -5.57
N GLU A 27 -12.71 0.05 -4.85
CA GLU A 27 -12.30 0.77 -3.66
C GLU A 27 -12.00 2.23 -4.02
N ASP A 28 -12.83 3.13 -3.48
CA ASP A 28 -12.47 4.53 -3.30
C ASP A 28 -11.15 4.61 -2.52
N SER A 29 -10.07 4.93 -3.23
CA SER A 29 -8.70 5.05 -2.73
C SER A 29 -8.54 6.09 -1.60
N ASN A 30 -9.60 6.83 -1.25
CA ASN A 30 -9.59 7.90 -0.24
C ASN A 30 -10.57 7.68 0.91
N ARG A 31 -11.03 6.44 1.18
CA ARG A 31 -11.73 6.17 2.45
C ARG A 31 -10.74 6.29 3.61
N ILE A 32 -10.83 7.40 4.34
CA ILE A 32 -10.01 7.66 5.54
C ILE A 32 -10.44 6.75 6.72
N GLY A 33 -11.63 6.15 6.68
CA GLY A 33 -12.20 5.32 7.77
C GLY A 33 -11.57 3.92 7.92
N PRO A 34 -11.92 3.18 9.00
CA PRO A 34 -11.38 1.84 9.23
C PRO A 34 -11.85 0.85 8.16
N LEU A 35 -10.90 0.05 7.65
CA LEU A 35 -11.15 -1.03 6.70
C LEU A 35 -11.25 -2.36 7.42
N THR A 36 -12.29 -3.13 7.13
CA THR A 36 -12.54 -4.42 7.78
C THR A 36 -12.77 -5.50 6.72
N PRO A 37 -12.00 -6.60 6.73
CA PRO A 37 -12.19 -7.68 5.78
C PRO A 37 -13.53 -8.40 5.95
N PRO A 38 -14.12 -8.91 4.84
CA PRO A 38 -15.30 -9.75 4.91
C PRO A 38 -14.99 -11.07 5.63
N SER A 39 -16.02 -11.67 6.25
CA SER A 39 -15.91 -13.00 6.84
C SER A 39 -16.03 -14.09 5.78
N PHE A 40 -15.19 -15.12 5.86
CA PHE A 40 -15.22 -16.29 4.98
C PHE A 40 -14.91 -17.56 5.78
N ASN A 41 -15.04 -18.74 5.15
CA ASN A 41 -14.70 -20.01 5.80
C ASN A 41 -13.17 -20.17 5.91
N VAL A 42 -12.62 -19.94 7.11
CA VAL A 42 -11.16 -20.02 7.34
C VAL A 42 -10.65 -21.44 7.55
N ALA A 43 -11.56 -22.41 7.73
CA ALA A 43 -11.24 -23.82 7.98
C ALA A 43 -10.90 -24.58 6.69
N GLU A 44 -11.39 -24.13 5.54
CA GLU A 44 -11.29 -24.86 4.28
C GLU A 44 -9.83 -25.18 3.91
N GLY A 45 -9.55 -26.46 3.63
CA GLY A 45 -8.23 -26.96 3.26
C GLY A 45 -7.16 -26.91 4.37
N ARG A 46 -7.57 -26.66 5.63
CA ARG A 46 -6.68 -26.64 6.80
C ARG A 46 -6.36 -28.03 7.32
N LYS A 47 -5.30 -28.11 8.12
CA LYS A 47 -4.91 -29.35 8.78
C LYS A 47 -5.87 -29.63 9.95
N VAL A 48 -6.41 -30.83 9.98
CA VAL A 48 -7.29 -31.29 11.06
C VAL A 48 -6.72 -32.54 11.70
N THR A 49 -6.69 -32.57 13.02
CA THR A 49 -6.24 -33.73 13.81
C THR A 49 -7.34 -34.16 14.77
N ALA A 50 -7.71 -35.44 14.70
CA ALA A 50 -8.62 -36.06 15.66
C ALA A 50 -7.84 -36.98 16.61
N SER A 51 -8.25 -37.06 17.88
CA SER A 51 -7.66 -37.97 18.86
C SER A 51 -7.91 -39.44 18.54
N SER A 52 -8.99 -39.74 17.81
CA SER A 52 -9.33 -41.10 17.39
C SER A 52 -10.23 -41.09 16.16
N THR A 53 -9.93 -41.95 15.18
CA THR A 53 -10.69 -42.11 13.93
C THR A 53 -11.07 -43.57 13.78
N CYS A 54 -12.24 -43.87 13.21
CA CYS A 54 -12.61 -45.26 12.92
C CYS A 54 -11.68 -45.86 11.86
N GLY A 55 -11.58 -47.20 11.83
CA GLY A 55 -10.83 -47.91 10.79
C GLY A 55 -9.30 -47.93 10.96
N GLU A 56 -8.78 -47.34 12.04
CA GLU A 56 -7.36 -47.42 12.42
C GLU A 56 -7.13 -47.51 13.94
N VAL A 57 -6.04 -48.16 14.32
CA VAL A 57 -5.50 -48.18 15.70
C VAL A 57 -3.98 -48.00 15.61
N ASN A 58 -3.45 -46.95 16.25
CA ASN A 58 -2.02 -46.61 16.23
C ASN A 58 -1.42 -46.55 14.80
N GLY A 59 -2.17 -45.99 13.85
CA GLY A 59 -1.78 -45.87 12.43
C GLY A 59 -1.80 -47.18 11.64
N ARG A 60 -2.28 -48.29 12.23
CA ARG A 60 -2.52 -49.55 11.52
C ARG A 60 -4.00 -49.64 11.13
N PRO A 61 -4.32 -49.87 9.84
CA PRO A 61 -5.68 -50.09 9.41
C PRO A 61 -6.31 -51.30 10.10
N ILE A 62 -7.55 -51.13 10.54
CA ILE A 62 -8.40 -52.22 11.04
C ILE A 62 -9.78 -52.09 10.42
N ARG A 63 -10.49 -53.21 10.29
CA ARG A 63 -11.85 -53.22 9.76
C ARG A 63 -12.85 -53.24 10.90
N GLU A 64 -13.67 -52.20 11.00
CA GLU A 64 -14.61 -52.01 12.11
C GLU A 64 -16.05 -51.93 11.66
N VAL A 65 -16.97 -52.44 12.47
CA VAL A 65 -18.41 -52.36 12.20
C VAL A 65 -19.01 -51.20 12.99
N TYR A 66 -19.76 -50.35 12.30
CA TYR A 66 -20.62 -49.34 12.91
C TYR A 66 -22.05 -49.47 12.38
N CYS A 67 -23.03 -48.99 13.13
CA CYS A 67 -24.45 -49.11 12.77
C CYS A 67 -25.17 -47.76 12.94
N THR A 68 -26.18 -47.47 12.11
CA THR A 68 -26.95 -46.21 12.20
C THR A 68 -28.10 -46.31 13.21
N ILE A 69 -28.47 -45.18 13.83
CA ILE A 69 -29.56 -45.12 14.84
C ILE A 69 -30.94 -45.18 14.17
N ALA A 70 -31.08 -44.68 12.93
CA ALA A 70 -32.34 -44.63 12.19
C ALA A 70 -32.27 -45.43 10.86
N GLY A 71 -33.03 -46.53 10.78
CA GLY A 71 -33.60 -47.03 9.53
C GLY A 71 -32.82 -48.10 8.74
N ALA A 72 -33.40 -49.30 8.69
CA ALA A 72 -33.23 -50.25 7.60
C ALA A 72 -33.90 -49.69 6.32
N ASN A 73 -33.17 -48.93 5.50
CA ASN A 73 -33.41 -48.86 4.06
C ASN A 73 -32.22 -48.19 3.34
N PRO A 74 -31.62 -48.81 2.30
CA PRO A 74 -30.60 -48.15 1.50
C PRO A 74 -31.24 -47.01 0.69
N TYR A 75 -30.82 -45.79 0.98
CA TYR A 75 -31.11 -44.63 0.15
C TYR A 75 -30.33 -44.79 -1.15
N THR A 76 -31.01 -45.15 -2.25
CA THR A 76 -30.44 -45.05 -3.61
C THR A 76 -30.74 -43.66 -4.17
N PRO A 77 -29.74 -42.79 -4.40
CA PRO A 77 -29.98 -41.59 -5.21
C PRO A 77 -30.26 -42.01 -6.66
N TYR A 78 -31.52 -41.98 -7.08
CA TYR A 78 -31.83 -42.05 -8.51
C TYR A 78 -31.94 -40.62 -9.04
N ASN A 79 -31.03 -40.32 -9.97
CA ASN A 79 -31.11 -39.26 -10.96
C ASN A 79 -32.52 -39.17 -11.56
N GLN A 80 -33.22 -38.04 -11.38
CA GLN A 80 -34.21 -37.58 -12.36
C GLN A 80 -34.10 -36.06 -12.51
N TYR A 81 -33.02 -35.63 -13.16
CA TYR A 81 -33.05 -34.49 -14.07
C TYR A 81 -32.20 -34.85 -15.30
N THR A 82 -32.79 -35.57 -16.24
CA THR A 82 -32.47 -35.37 -17.66
C THR A 82 -33.52 -34.44 -18.21
N THR A 83 -33.15 -33.17 -18.30
CA THR A 83 -33.81 -32.14 -19.08
C THR A 83 -33.93 -32.58 -20.53
N TYR A 84 -35.07 -32.25 -21.14
CA TYR A 84 -35.15 -32.05 -22.57
C TYR A 84 -34.15 -30.95 -22.95
N GLN A 85 -33.04 -31.32 -23.59
CA GLN A 85 -32.39 -30.48 -24.58
C GLN A 85 -31.57 -31.36 -25.52
N THR A 86 -32.08 -31.44 -26.74
CA THR A 86 -31.32 -31.72 -27.94
C THR A 86 -30.18 -30.72 -28.05
N ASP A 87 -28.93 -31.14 -27.85
CA ASP A 87 -27.91 -30.93 -28.88
C ASP A 87 -26.70 -31.85 -28.68
N ASN A 88 -26.19 -32.32 -29.82
CA ASN A 88 -25.09 -33.26 -29.92
C ASN A 88 -23.74 -32.54 -29.75
N ARG A 89 -22.80 -33.26 -29.14
CA ARG A 89 -21.35 -32.96 -28.97
C ARG A 89 -21.03 -32.21 -27.68
N HIS A 90 -20.79 -32.98 -26.61
CA HIS A 90 -19.51 -32.98 -25.89
C HIS A 90 -19.53 -34.17 -24.91
N GLN A 91 -18.61 -35.11 -25.14
CA GLN A 91 -18.50 -36.37 -24.43
C GLN A 91 -17.96 -36.13 -23.02
N SER A 92 -18.85 -36.03 -22.03
CA SER A 92 -18.47 -35.89 -20.62
C SER A 92 -18.18 -37.27 -20.01
N ARG A 93 -16.96 -37.37 -19.47
CA ARG A 93 -16.51 -38.44 -18.58
C ARG A 93 -17.31 -38.40 -17.27
N PHE A 94 -18.43 -39.09 -17.21
CA PHE A 94 -19.00 -39.55 -15.94
C PHE A 94 -19.41 -41.00 -16.12
N ARG A 95 -18.41 -41.89 -16.01
CA ARG A 95 -18.63 -43.31 -15.81
C ARG A 95 -19.02 -43.47 -14.34
N GLU A 96 -20.32 -43.43 -14.08
CA GLU A 96 -20.91 -43.93 -12.83
C GLU A 96 -20.39 -45.35 -12.58
N MET A 97 -19.48 -45.49 -11.61
CA MET A 97 -19.15 -46.76 -11.00
C MET A 97 -19.55 -46.64 -9.53
N ARG A 98 -20.84 -46.81 -9.28
CA ARG A 98 -21.38 -47.13 -7.97
C ARG A 98 -20.86 -48.51 -7.60
N THR A 99 -19.81 -48.57 -6.79
CA THR A 99 -19.58 -49.75 -5.96
C THR A 99 -20.58 -49.68 -4.82
N GLU A 100 -21.57 -50.58 -4.87
CA GLU A 100 -22.31 -51.05 -3.70
C GLU A 100 -21.31 -51.52 -2.65
N ALA A 101 -20.88 -50.64 -1.75
CA ALA A 101 -20.13 -51.03 -0.57
C ALA A 101 -21.15 -51.57 0.45
N SER A 102 -21.29 -52.89 0.48
CA SER A 102 -21.50 -53.77 1.66
C SER A 102 -22.35 -53.33 2.87
N SER A 103 -23.25 -52.35 2.78
CA SER A 103 -24.21 -52.10 3.88
C SER A 103 -25.07 -53.35 4.11
N PHE A 104 -25.15 -53.80 5.36
CA PHE A 104 -25.81 -55.06 5.72
C PHE A 104 -26.70 -54.89 6.95
N ILE A 105 -27.72 -55.75 7.03
CA ILE A 105 -28.65 -55.74 8.17
C ILE A 105 -28.18 -56.75 9.21
N GLN A 106 -27.69 -56.29 10.36
CA GLN A 106 -27.35 -57.14 11.51
C GLN A 106 -28.32 -56.86 12.66
N GLY A 107 -29.14 -57.84 13.03
CA GLY A 107 -30.12 -57.69 14.12
C GLY A 107 -31.19 -56.62 13.87
N GLY A 108 -31.55 -56.35 12.61
CA GLY A 108 -32.55 -55.34 12.22
C GLY A 108 -32.02 -53.90 12.09
N GLN A 109 -30.70 -53.72 12.08
CA GLN A 109 -30.02 -52.42 12.01
C GLN A 109 -29.18 -52.32 10.74
N ASN A 110 -29.11 -51.13 10.13
CA ASN A 110 -28.25 -50.87 8.98
C ASN A 110 -26.82 -50.60 9.45
N CYS A 111 -25.89 -51.49 9.13
CA CYS A 111 -24.49 -51.44 9.53
C CYS A 111 -23.58 -51.41 8.32
N ASP A 112 -22.41 -50.81 8.49
CA ASP A 112 -21.35 -50.76 7.47
C ASP A 112 -19.97 -50.88 8.13
N PHE A 113 -18.93 -50.92 7.31
CA PHE A 113 -17.55 -51.02 7.75
C PHE A 113 -16.81 -49.70 7.65
N CYS A 114 -15.88 -49.46 8.56
CA CYS A 114 -14.87 -48.41 8.46
C CYS A 114 -13.48 -49.03 8.45
N GLU A 115 -12.65 -48.65 7.47
CA GLU A 115 -11.29 -49.17 7.31
C GLU A 115 -10.38 -48.09 6.67
N ALA A 116 -9.31 -47.72 7.36
CA ALA A 116 -8.39 -46.67 6.89
C ALA A 116 -7.66 -47.07 5.60
N GLY A 117 -7.46 -46.12 4.70
CA GLY A 117 -6.78 -46.36 3.40
C GLY A 117 -7.65 -47.04 2.34
N THR A 118 -8.94 -47.25 2.61
CA THR A 118 -9.92 -47.81 1.67
C THR A 118 -11.00 -46.78 1.30
N ALA A 119 -11.93 -47.14 0.41
CA ALA A 119 -13.08 -46.30 0.07
C ALA A 119 -14.06 -46.07 1.24
N SER A 120 -13.98 -46.90 2.29
CA SER A 120 -14.76 -46.78 3.53
C SER A 120 -13.98 -46.07 4.66
N ALA A 121 -13.00 -45.25 4.32
CA ALA A 121 -12.25 -44.46 5.29
C ALA A 121 -12.97 -43.13 5.58
N HIS A 122 -12.96 -42.71 6.85
CA HIS A 122 -13.59 -41.46 7.31
C HIS A 122 -12.61 -40.55 8.09
N PRO A 123 -11.49 -40.11 7.46
CA PRO A 123 -10.46 -39.30 8.11
C PRO A 123 -10.95 -37.90 8.51
N ALA A 124 -10.29 -37.31 9.51
CA ALA A 124 -10.60 -35.97 10.01
C ALA A 124 -10.41 -34.85 8.97
N SER A 125 -9.62 -35.09 7.91
CA SER A 125 -9.42 -34.14 6.81
C SER A 125 -10.71 -33.83 6.04
N TYR A 126 -11.69 -34.75 6.04
CA TYR A 126 -12.98 -34.56 5.36
C TYR A 126 -13.84 -33.46 5.98
N LEU A 127 -13.55 -33.05 7.22
CA LEU A 127 -14.29 -31.98 7.89
C LEU A 127 -14.18 -30.62 7.19
N VAL A 128 -13.13 -30.42 6.40
CA VAL A 128 -12.77 -29.11 5.83
C VAL A 128 -12.36 -29.19 4.36
N ASP A 129 -12.63 -30.31 3.68
CA ASP A 129 -12.21 -30.53 2.29
C ASP A 129 -13.23 -30.03 1.24
N GLY A 130 -14.41 -29.59 1.69
CA GLY A 130 -15.50 -29.11 0.83
C GLY A 130 -16.24 -30.21 0.06
N THR A 131 -15.96 -31.49 0.34
CA THR A 131 -16.62 -32.62 -0.30
C THR A 131 -17.86 -33.07 0.47
N SER A 132 -18.62 -34.03 -0.08
CA SER A 132 -19.76 -34.65 0.62
C SER A 132 -19.36 -35.77 1.58
N ASN A 133 -18.06 -36.04 1.75
CA ASN A 133 -17.57 -37.06 2.67
C ASN A 133 -17.69 -36.58 4.12
N TRP A 134 -17.45 -37.49 5.08
CA TRP A 134 -17.53 -37.16 6.50
C TRP A 134 -16.43 -37.83 7.31
N TYR A 135 -16.09 -37.20 8.42
CA TYR A 135 -15.25 -37.77 9.47
C TYR A 135 -16.10 -38.63 10.41
N GLN A 136 -15.53 -39.73 10.90
CA GLN A 136 -16.18 -40.61 11.86
C GLN A 136 -15.25 -41.06 12.97
N SER A 137 -15.68 -40.87 14.22
CA SER A 137 -14.99 -41.41 15.40
C SER A 137 -15.20 -42.93 15.51
N PRO A 138 -14.38 -43.65 16.30
CA PRO A 138 -14.64 -45.05 16.60
C PRO A 138 -16.01 -45.26 17.27
N PRO A 139 -16.71 -46.37 16.96
CA PRO A 139 -17.91 -46.76 17.70
C PRO A 139 -17.56 -47.13 19.15
N LEU A 140 -18.48 -46.87 20.08
CA LEU A 140 -18.28 -47.20 21.50
C LEU A 140 -18.10 -48.71 21.76
N SER A 141 -18.43 -49.58 20.79
CA SER A 141 -18.09 -51.00 20.86
C SER A 141 -16.58 -51.28 20.87
N ARG A 142 -15.76 -50.31 20.45
CA ARG A 142 -14.29 -50.36 20.60
C ARG A 142 -13.85 -50.07 22.04
N GLY A 143 -14.68 -49.38 22.82
CA GLY A 143 -14.42 -49.03 24.21
C GLY A 143 -15.07 -47.70 24.59
N MET A 144 -15.47 -47.59 25.86
CA MET A 144 -16.16 -46.39 26.35
C MET A 144 -15.28 -45.13 26.37
N MET A 145 -13.95 -45.27 26.35
CA MET A 145 -13.00 -44.17 26.23
C MET A 145 -13.16 -43.36 24.94
N TYR A 146 -13.69 -43.97 23.87
CA TYR A 146 -13.96 -43.31 22.59
C TYR A 146 -15.23 -42.44 22.60
N SER A 147 -15.87 -42.30 23.77
CA SER A 147 -16.87 -41.25 23.99
C SER A 147 -16.23 -39.85 24.07
N GLU A 148 -14.95 -39.79 24.44
CA GLU A 148 -14.18 -38.55 24.48
C GLU A 148 -13.32 -38.42 23.23
N VAL A 149 -13.62 -37.41 22.40
CA VAL A 149 -12.93 -37.19 21.13
C VAL A 149 -12.59 -35.72 21.00
N ASN A 150 -11.30 -35.43 20.80
CA ASN A 150 -10.80 -34.09 20.54
C ASN A 150 -10.52 -33.95 19.04
N ILE A 151 -11.14 -32.97 18.41
CA ILE A 151 -10.90 -32.62 17.01
C ILE A 151 -10.34 -31.21 16.99
N THR A 152 -9.11 -31.05 16.53
CA THR A 152 -8.42 -29.76 16.45
C THR A 152 -8.22 -29.38 14.99
N ILE A 153 -8.63 -28.16 14.64
CA ILE A 153 -8.42 -27.52 13.34
C ILE A 153 -7.32 -26.47 13.53
N ASP A 154 -6.22 -26.62 12.82
CA ASP A 154 -5.08 -25.70 12.82
C ASP A 154 -5.24 -24.67 11.71
N LEU A 155 -5.43 -23.40 12.08
CA LEU A 155 -5.64 -22.31 11.12
C LEU A 155 -4.32 -21.79 10.55
N GLU A 156 -3.16 -22.24 11.06
CA GLU A 156 -1.80 -21.83 10.70
C GLU A 156 -1.50 -20.33 10.84
N GLN A 157 -2.48 -19.53 11.23
CA GLN A 157 -2.40 -18.08 11.45
C GLN A 157 -3.55 -17.61 12.37
N GLU A 158 -3.47 -16.35 12.80
CA GLU A 158 -4.48 -15.75 13.67
C GLU A 158 -5.68 -15.20 12.88
N PHE A 159 -6.89 -15.55 13.33
CA PHE A 159 -8.14 -15.03 12.80
C PHE A 159 -9.07 -14.55 13.92
N GLN A 160 -10.02 -13.69 13.57
CA GLN A 160 -11.18 -13.39 14.42
C GLN A 160 -12.36 -14.23 13.96
N ILE A 161 -12.78 -15.21 14.76
CA ILE A 161 -13.89 -16.11 14.43
C ILE A 161 -15.21 -15.50 14.92
N VAL A 162 -16.15 -15.31 14.01
CA VAL A 162 -17.44 -14.69 14.30
C VAL A 162 -18.50 -15.74 14.61
N SER A 163 -18.51 -16.82 13.84
CA SER A 163 -19.46 -17.92 14.02
C SER A 163 -18.90 -19.23 13.47
N LEU A 164 -19.52 -20.33 13.87
CA LEU A 164 -19.19 -21.68 13.42
C LEU A 164 -20.45 -22.36 12.92
N PHE A 165 -20.34 -23.05 11.79
CA PHE A 165 -21.38 -23.95 11.30
C PHE A 165 -20.83 -25.38 11.28
N ILE A 166 -21.58 -26.31 11.88
CA ILE A 166 -21.21 -27.73 11.94
C ILE A 166 -22.39 -28.54 11.46
N GLN A 167 -22.16 -29.41 10.47
CA GLN A 167 -23.16 -30.36 9.99
C GLN A 167 -22.74 -31.78 10.38
N MET A 168 -23.60 -32.48 11.12
CA MET A 168 -23.45 -33.90 11.41
C MET A 168 -23.74 -34.74 10.16
N ALA A 169 -23.23 -35.96 10.10
CA ALA A 169 -23.46 -36.90 9.01
C ALA A 169 -24.49 -37.96 9.42
N ASN A 170 -24.04 -39.20 9.57
CA ASN A 170 -24.80 -40.39 9.96
C ASN A 170 -24.94 -40.58 11.48
N SER A 171 -24.72 -39.52 12.28
CA SER A 171 -24.89 -39.54 13.72
C SER A 171 -25.68 -38.31 14.22
N PRO A 172 -26.33 -38.40 15.39
CA PRO A 172 -26.97 -37.25 16.02
C PRO A 172 -25.93 -36.25 16.52
N ARG A 173 -26.39 -35.05 16.88
CA ARG A 173 -25.55 -34.02 17.51
C ARG A 173 -24.96 -34.52 18.85
N PRO A 174 -23.76 -34.05 19.24
CA PRO A 174 -23.13 -34.48 20.48
C PRO A 174 -23.99 -34.11 21.70
N GLY A 175 -23.98 -34.96 22.73
CA GLY A 175 -24.73 -34.71 23.96
C GLY A 175 -24.06 -33.62 24.79
N THR A 176 -22.89 -33.93 25.33
CA THR A 176 -22.09 -33.01 26.14
C THR A 176 -20.76 -32.78 25.46
N TRP A 177 -20.40 -31.52 25.23
CA TRP A 177 -19.16 -31.16 24.55
C TRP A 177 -18.76 -29.70 24.83
N ILE A 178 -17.53 -29.36 24.49
CA ILE A 178 -16.94 -28.03 24.68
C ILE A 178 -16.41 -27.54 23.34
N LEU A 179 -16.73 -26.30 23.00
CA LEU A 179 -16.08 -25.58 21.93
C LEU A 179 -14.96 -24.73 22.53
N GLU A 180 -13.72 -24.98 22.12
CA GLU A 180 -12.53 -24.32 22.67
C GLU A 180 -11.68 -23.72 21.54
N HIS A 181 -10.85 -22.74 21.88
CA HIS A 181 -9.91 -22.12 20.97
C HIS A 181 -8.56 -21.92 21.64
N SER A 182 -7.53 -21.69 20.83
CA SER A 182 -6.20 -21.30 21.26
C SER A 182 -5.80 -20.01 20.57
N ASP A 183 -5.23 -19.07 21.34
CA ASP A 183 -4.62 -17.83 20.84
C ASP A 183 -3.07 -17.90 20.82
N ASP A 184 -2.50 -19.10 21.05
CA ASP A 184 -1.06 -19.35 21.22
C ASP A 184 -0.57 -20.59 20.44
N PHE A 185 -1.11 -20.82 19.24
CA PHE A 185 -0.72 -21.89 18.32
C PHE A 185 -0.84 -23.31 18.91
N GLY A 186 -1.86 -23.52 19.74
CA GLY A 186 -2.28 -24.84 20.20
C GLY A 186 -1.61 -25.29 21.49
N ILE A 187 -0.93 -24.37 22.20
CA ILE A 187 -0.28 -24.65 23.49
C ILE A 187 -1.34 -24.67 24.61
N THR A 188 -2.17 -23.63 24.70
CA THR A 188 -3.26 -23.54 25.66
C THR A 188 -4.60 -23.42 24.97
N TYR A 189 -5.65 -23.90 25.64
CA TYR A 189 -7.01 -23.87 25.12
C TYR A 189 -7.95 -23.26 26.14
N LYS A 190 -8.79 -22.33 25.66
CA LYS A 190 -9.82 -21.64 26.44
C LYS A 190 -11.19 -21.98 25.83
N PRO A 191 -12.23 -22.17 26.65
CA PRO A 191 -13.55 -22.46 26.14
C PRO A 191 -14.23 -21.21 25.59
N TRP A 192 -14.84 -21.33 24.41
CA TRP A 192 -15.78 -20.35 23.87
C TRP A 192 -17.19 -20.59 24.41
N GLN A 193 -17.62 -21.85 24.42
CA GLN A 193 -18.97 -22.22 24.84
C GLN A 193 -19.05 -23.68 25.27
N PHE A 194 -19.92 -23.95 26.24
CA PHE A 194 -20.25 -25.29 26.69
C PHE A 194 -21.61 -25.74 26.12
N PHE A 195 -21.75 -27.04 25.93
CA PHE A 195 -22.98 -27.65 25.43
C PHE A 195 -23.33 -28.87 26.27
N ALA A 196 -24.57 -28.94 26.73
CA ALA A 196 -25.08 -30.10 27.45
C ALA A 196 -26.57 -30.33 27.16
N PRO A 197 -27.10 -31.55 27.34
CA PRO A 197 -28.49 -31.86 27.04
C PRO A 197 -29.54 -31.23 27.98
N SER A 198 -29.11 -30.73 29.14
CA SER A 198 -29.98 -30.08 30.13
C SER A 198 -29.21 -29.08 31.00
N PRO A 199 -29.88 -28.07 31.59
CA PRO A 199 -29.22 -27.11 32.48
C PRO A 199 -28.64 -27.77 33.74
N ALA A 200 -29.26 -28.84 34.25
CA ALA A 200 -28.74 -29.60 35.38
C ALA A 200 -27.40 -30.27 35.04
N GLU A 201 -27.24 -30.74 33.79
CA GLU A 201 -25.98 -31.30 33.32
C GLU A 201 -24.91 -30.23 33.08
N CYS A 202 -25.30 -29.04 32.61
CA CYS A 202 -24.39 -27.88 32.54
C CYS A 202 -23.78 -27.58 33.92
N THR A 203 -24.61 -27.42 34.96
CA THR A 203 -24.13 -27.14 36.32
C THR A 203 -23.23 -28.26 36.85
N ARG A 204 -23.59 -29.53 36.59
CA ARG A 204 -22.82 -30.69 37.04
C ARG A 204 -21.45 -30.80 36.36
N MET A 205 -21.36 -30.51 35.08
CA MET A 205 -20.13 -30.69 34.28
C MET A 205 -19.23 -29.45 34.29
N PHE A 206 -19.83 -28.25 34.23
CA PHE A 206 -19.11 -26.99 33.98
C PHE A 206 -19.30 -25.97 35.13
N GLY A 207 -19.99 -26.35 36.21
CA GLY A 207 -20.24 -25.51 37.36
C GLY A 207 -21.42 -24.55 37.19
N ILE A 208 -21.93 -24.02 38.30
CA ILE A 208 -23.13 -23.17 38.33
C ILE A 208 -22.98 -21.88 37.53
N ASN A 209 -21.76 -21.35 37.44
CA ASN A 209 -21.49 -20.11 36.73
C ASN A 209 -21.78 -20.20 35.22
N SER A 210 -21.70 -21.41 34.65
CA SER A 210 -21.94 -21.63 33.22
C SER A 210 -23.39 -21.41 32.78
N VAL A 211 -24.35 -21.37 33.72
CA VAL A 211 -25.79 -21.24 33.42
C VAL A 211 -26.26 -19.78 33.54
N TYR A 212 -25.41 -18.88 34.04
CA TYR A 212 -25.72 -17.46 34.07
C TYR A 212 -25.70 -16.84 32.67
N PRO A 213 -26.50 -15.78 32.44
CA PRO A 213 -26.44 -15.05 31.18
C PRO A 213 -25.09 -14.34 31.00
N ILE A 214 -24.77 -14.00 29.76
CA ILE A 214 -23.56 -13.25 29.40
C ILE A 214 -23.66 -11.83 29.97
N MET A 215 -22.75 -11.46 30.87
CA MET A 215 -22.66 -10.12 31.46
C MET A 215 -21.40 -9.38 30.98
N LYS A 216 -20.35 -10.12 30.63
CA LYS A 216 -19.07 -9.62 30.09
C LYS A 216 -18.76 -10.25 28.74
N ASP A 217 -17.95 -9.55 27.94
CA ASP A 217 -17.55 -10.01 26.61
C ASP A 217 -16.74 -11.32 26.62
N ASP A 218 -16.15 -11.72 27.75
CA ASP A 218 -15.36 -12.94 27.93
C ASP A 218 -16.08 -14.04 28.71
N ASP A 219 -17.35 -13.84 29.08
CA ASP A 219 -18.13 -14.87 29.78
C ASP A 219 -18.36 -16.11 28.89
N VAL A 220 -18.24 -17.29 29.50
CA VAL A 220 -18.42 -18.60 28.86
C VAL A 220 -19.65 -19.27 29.43
N VAL A 221 -20.63 -19.50 28.57
CA VAL A 221 -21.95 -20.02 28.96
C VAL A 221 -22.20 -21.43 28.43
N CYS A 222 -23.15 -22.13 29.03
CA CYS A 222 -23.61 -23.45 28.62
C CYS A 222 -25.01 -23.37 28.01
N THR A 223 -25.16 -23.86 26.77
CA THR A 223 -26.46 -23.94 26.09
C THR A 223 -26.92 -25.39 25.90
N THR A 224 -28.22 -25.56 25.69
CA THR A 224 -28.87 -26.86 25.46
C THR A 224 -29.39 -27.05 24.03
N GLU A 225 -29.43 -25.97 23.24
CA GLU A 225 -30.05 -25.90 21.90
C GLU A 225 -29.50 -26.93 20.90
N TYR A 226 -28.19 -27.20 20.99
CA TYR A 226 -27.47 -28.07 20.06
C TYR A 226 -27.15 -29.46 20.63
N SER A 227 -27.73 -29.82 21.77
CA SER A 227 -27.50 -31.09 22.47
C SER A 227 -28.71 -32.02 22.51
N HIS A 228 -29.76 -31.68 21.76
CA HIS A 228 -30.94 -32.52 21.61
C HIS A 228 -30.72 -33.62 20.56
N LEU A 229 -31.37 -34.76 20.78
CA LEU A 229 -31.17 -35.99 19.98
C LEU A 229 -31.68 -35.88 18.54
N LEU A 230 -32.70 -35.07 18.29
CA LEU A 230 -33.21 -34.81 16.94
C LEU A 230 -32.45 -33.63 16.29
N PRO A 231 -32.15 -33.69 14.99
CA PRO A 231 -32.33 -34.84 14.09
C PRO A 231 -31.25 -35.93 14.31
N MET A 232 -31.56 -37.17 13.93
CA MET A 232 -30.66 -38.34 14.15
C MET A 232 -29.49 -38.41 13.17
N GLU A 233 -29.62 -37.71 12.04
CA GLU A 233 -28.63 -37.59 10.97
C GLU A 233 -28.75 -36.16 10.40
N ASN A 234 -27.70 -35.66 9.74
CA ASN A 234 -27.68 -34.34 9.10
C ASN A 234 -28.06 -33.19 10.05
N GLY A 235 -27.74 -33.32 11.34
CA GLY A 235 -27.99 -32.27 12.33
C GLY A 235 -27.10 -31.07 12.12
N GLU A 236 -27.71 -29.88 12.10
CA GLU A 236 -27.00 -28.62 11.86
C GLU A 236 -26.86 -27.83 13.17
N MET A 237 -25.72 -27.16 13.33
CA MET A 237 -25.40 -26.32 14.48
C MET A 237 -24.78 -25.02 13.98
N LEU A 238 -25.43 -23.88 14.24
CA LEU A 238 -24.90 -22.55 13.94
C LEU A 238 -24.63 -21.80 15.24
N ILE A 239 -23.36 -21.64 15.57
CA ILE A 239 -22.93 -21.07 16.84
C ILE A 239 -22.38 -19.67 16.60
N HIS A 240 -23.03 -18.67 17.18
CA HIS A 240 -22.58 -17.27 17.10
C HIS A 240 -21.75 -16.92 18.33
N LEU A 241 -20.50 -16.48 18.12
CA LEU A 241 -19.60 -16.11 19.22
C LEU A 241 -19.83 -14.68 19.72
N ILE A 242 -20.39 -13.80 18.89
CA ILE A 242 -20.58 -12.37 19.19
C ILE A 242 -22.00 -12.07 19.70
N GLU A 243 -22.98 -12.92 19.38
CA GLU A 243 -24.38 -12.67 19.72
C GLU A 243 -24.60 -12.66 21.24
N GLY A 244 -25.39 -11.70 21.73
CA GLY A 244 -25.67 -11.55 23.16
C GLY A 244 -24.54 -10.94 24.01
N ARG A 245 -23.40 -10.55 23.42
CA ARG A 245 -22.29 -9.90 24.16
C ARG A 245 -22.45 -8.37 24.25
N PRO A 246 -22.11 -7.73 25.38
CA PRO A 246 -22.30 -6.29 25.60
C PRO A 246 -21.68 -5.39 24.51
N SER A 247 -20.46 -5.70 24.06
CA SER A 247 -19.76 -4.87 23.08
C SER A 247 -20.02 -5.26 21.63
N LYS A 248 -21.05 -6.07 21.34
CA LYS A 248 -21.42 -6.47 19.97
C LYS A 248 -21.52 -5.27 19.01
N ASN A 249 -22.18 -4.19 19.46
CA ASN A 249 -22.41 -2.99 18.64
C ASN A 249 -21.18 -2.05 18.58
N ASN A 250 -20.15 -2.30 19.40
CA ASN A 250 -18.89 -1.56 19.38
C ASN A 250 -17.70 -2.54 19.36
N PHE A 251 -17.72 -3.46 18.39
CA PHE A 251 -16.65 -4.44 18.25
C PHE A 251 -15.28 -3.76 18.04
N GLY A 252 -15.26 -2.65 17.28
CA GLY A 252 -14.07 -1.89 16.96
C GLY A 252 -13.35 -1.32 18.19
N GLY A 253 -14.07 -0.97 19.25
CA GLY A 253 -13.53 -0.38 20.47
C GLY A 253 -13.31 -1.34 21.65
N SER A 254 -13.83 -2.57 21.63
CA SER A 254 -13.66 -3.52 22.75
C SER A 254 -12.42 -4.43 22.56
N PRO A 255 -11.34 -4.24 23.33
CA PRO A 255 -10.19 -5.16 23.29
C PRO A 255 -10.52 -6.54 23.85
N VAL A 256 -11.44 -6.63 24.80
CA VAL A 256 -11.85 -7.90 25.44
C VAL A 256 -12.55 -8.80 24.44
N LEU A 257 -13.54 -8.27 23.72
CA LEU A 257 -14.29 -9.03 22.72
C LEU A 257 -13.40 -9.47 21.55
N LYS A 258 -12.49 -8.59 21.10
CA LYS A 258 -11.49 -8.92 20.07
C LYS A 258 -10.58 -10.08 20.48
N GLN A 259 -10.11 -10.07 21.73
CA GLN A 259 -9.28 -11.15 22.26
C GLN A 259 -10.10 -12.44 22.42
N PHE A 260 -11.36 -12.34 22.84
CA PHE A 260 -12.25 -13.50 23.01
C PHE A 260 -12.45 -14.24 21.68
N VAL A 261 -12.71 -13.55 20.57
CA VAL A 261 -12.93 -14.19 19.26
C VAL A 261 -11.64 -14.56 18.51
N LYS A 262 -10.47 -14.24 19.05
CA LYS A 262 -9.18 -14.50 18.42
C LYS A 262 -8.85 -16.00 18.49
N ALA A 263 -8.49 -16.61 17.36
CA ALA A 263 -8.07 -18.01 17.33
C ALA A 263 -6.97 -18.29 16.30
N THR A 264 -6.06 -19.19 16.69
CA THR A 264 -5.08 -19.89 15.85
C THR A 264 -5.47 -21.34 15.65
N ASN A 265 -6.10 -21.95 16.66
CA ASN A 265 -6.64 -23.30 16.59
C ASN A 265 -8.05 -23.31 17.17
N VAL A 266 -8.90 -24.14 16.60
CA VAL A 266 -10.25 -24.39 17.10
C VAL A 266 -10.35 -25.87 17.45
N ARG A 267 -10.84 -26.18 18.66
CA ARG A 267 -10.97 -27.54 19.15
C ARG A 267 -12.42 -27.85 19.53
N LEU A 268 -12.95 -28.91 18.93
CA LEU A 268 -14.19 -29.55 19.36
C LEU A 268 -13.81 -30.66 20.34
N ARG A 269 -14.13 -30.46 21.62
CA ARG A 269 -13.91 -31.45 22.68
C ARG A 269 -15.23 -32.15 22.99
N LEU A 270 -15.45 -33.27 22.32
CA LEU A 270 -16.64 -34.11 22.48
C LEU A 270 -16.45 -34.96 23.73
N LEU A 271 -17.41 -34.93 24.66
CA LEU A 271 -17.29 -35.64 25.93
C LEU A 271 -18.25 -36.82 26.03
N LYS A 272 -19.50 -36.64 25.57
CA LYS A 272 -20.54 -37.68 25.65
C LYS A 272 -21.48 -37.64 24.44
N PRO A 273 -21.75 -38.77 23.78
CA PRO A 273 -22.75 -38.83 22.71
C PRO A 273 -24.15 -38.70 23.31
N LYS A 274 -25.10 -38.21 22.52
CA LYS A 274 -26.51 -38.15 22.95
C LYS A 274 -27.15 -39.52 22.76
N THR A 275 -27.72 -40.05 23.83
CA THR A 275 -28.25 -41.42 23.86
C THR A 275 -29.77 -41.43 24.02
N MET A 276 -30.41 -42.47 23.49
CA MET A 276 -31.83 -42.75 23.72
C MET A 276 -32.01 -43.24 25.16
N GLN A 277 -33.04 -42.76 25.88
CA GLN A 277 -33.28 -43.08 27.29
C GLN A 277 -33.32 -44.60 27.58
N GLY A 278 -33.78 -45.40 26.61
CA GLY A 278 -33.84 -46.87 26.71
C GLY A 278 -32.50 -47.60 26.50
N HIS A 279 -31.48 -46.95 25.94
CA HIS A 279 -30.14 -47.52 25.73
C HIS A 279 -29.15 -47.09 26.83
N LEU A 280 -29.59 -46.24 27.78
CA LEU A 280 -28.73 -45.65 28.80
C LEU A 280 -28.16 -46.70 29.77
N MET A 281 -28.93 -47.76 30.07
CA MET A 281 -28.50 -48.83 30.98
C MET A 281 -27.34 -49.65 30.41
N ASP A 282 -27.37 -49.98 29.11
CA ASP A 282 -26.31 -50.76 28.44
C ASP A 282 -25.01 -49.95 28.26
N LEU A 283 -25.12 -48.62 28.20
CA LEU A 283 -23.98 -47.70 28.10
C LEU A 283 -23.34 -47.36 29.46
N HIS A 284 -24.02 -47.62 30.57
CA HIS A 284 -23.55 -47.33 31.93
C HIS A 284 -23.09 -48.58 32.70
N SER A 285 -23.11 -49.76 32.07
CA SER A 285 -22.53 -50.96 32.67
C SER A 285 -21.03 -50.77 32.91
N LYS A 286 -20.57 -51.01 34.14
CA LYS A 286 -19.17 -50.85 34.56
C LYS A 286 -18.25 -51.98 34.06
N ASP A 287 -18.83 -53.07 33.56
CA ASP A 287 -18.11 -54.23 33.06
C ASP A 287 -18.11 -54.23 31.52
N ASP A 288 -16.93 -54.02 30.92
CA ASP A 288 -16.65 -54.02 29.46
C ASP A 288 -17.13 -55.30 28.74
N VAL A 289 -17.42 -56.36 29.51
CA VAL A 289 -17.88 -57.68 29.04
C VAL A 289 -19.41 -57.75 28.87
N THR A 290 -20.18 -56.80 29.42
CA THR A 290 -21.66 -56.83 29.42
C THR A 290 -22.33 -55.76 28.55
N ALA A 291 -21.57 -54.85 27.95
CA ALA A 291 -22.13 -53.84 27.04
C ALA A 291 -22.63 -54.51 25.75
N ASP A 292 -23.92 -54.38 25.44
CA ASP A 292 -24.48 -54.94 24.21
C ASP A 292 -23.85 -54.27 22.98
N THR A 293 -23.01 -55.02 22.26
CA THR A 293 -22.38 -54.59 21.02
C THR A 293 -23.39 -54.14 19.96
N SER A 294 -24.64 -54.60 20.03
CA SER A 294 -25.74 -54.16 19.17
C SER A 294 -26.20 -52.72 19.45
N VAL A 295 -25.92 -52.20 20.65
CA VAL A 295 -26.24 -50.84 21.10
C VAL A 295 -25.01 -49.94 20.95
N THR A 296 -23.83 -50.39 21.39
CA THR A 296 -22.61 -49.57 21.40
C THR A 296 -22.04 -49.30 20.00
N ARG A 297 -22.34 -50.13 19.00
CA ARG A 297 -22.02 -49.87 17.58
C ARG A 297 -22.78 -48.69 16.97
N ARG A 298 -23.87 -48.24 17.60
CA ARG A 298 -24.70 -47.14 17.11
C ARG A 298 -24.28 -45.76 17.60
N TYR A 299 -23.35 -45.72 18.55
CA TYR A 299 -22.90 -44.48 19.17
C TYR A 299 -21.46 -44.19 18.74
N TYR A 300 -21.32 -43.14 17.97
CA TYR A 300 -20.09 -42.53 17.49
C TYR A 300 -20.43 -41.10 17.06
N TYR A 301 -19.42 -40.32 16.69
CA TYR A 301 -19.58 -38.99 16.10
C TYR A 301 -19.26 -39.05 14.62
N GLY A 302 -20.25 -38.78 13.78
CA GLY A 302 -20.13 -38.57 12.35
C GLY A 302 -20.35 -37.10 12.04
N ILE A 303 -19.31 -36.40 11.61
CA ILE A 303 -19.38 -34.97 11.27
C ILE A 303 -18.98 -34.81 9.82
N LYS A 304 -19.87 -34.20 9.04
CA LYS A 304 -19.70 -34.01 7.61
C LYS A 304 -18.76 -32.85 7.31
N GLU A 305 -19.12 -31.66 7.79
CA GLU A 305 -18.34 -30.45 7.53
C GLU A 305 -18.37 -29.48 8.71
N VAL A 306 -17.30 -28.71 8.83
CA VAL A 306 -17.13 -27.62 9.80
C VAL A 306 -16.69 -26.37 9.05
N HIS A 307 -17.53 -25.33 9.09
CA HIS A 307 -17.18 -24.02 8.56
C HIS A 307 -16.90 -23.07 9.72
N LEU A 308 -15.74 -22.44 9.67
CA LEU A 308 -15.34 -21.41 10.63
C LEU A 308 -15.45 -20.07 9.93
N PHE A 309 -16.51 -19.30 10.20
CA PHE A 309 -16.66 -17.98 9.63
C PHE A 309 -15.81 -16.99 10.41
N GLY A 310 -14.66 -16.65 9.83
CA GLY A 310 -13.70 -15.75 10.43
C GLY A 310 -13.24 -14.68 9.45
N ARG A 311 -12.58 -13.66 9.98
CA ARG A 311 -11.95 -12.60 9.18
C ARG A 311 -10.49 -12.41 9.57
N CYS A 312 -9.71 -11.92 8.62
CA CYS A 312 -8.32 -11.56 8.82
C CYS A 312 -8.19 -10.36 9.78
N ILE A 313 -7.09 -10.32 10.53
CA ILE A 313 -6.79 -9.24 11.46
C ILE A 313 -5.92 -8.21 10.74
N CYS A 314 -6.54 -7.17 10.17
CA CYS A 314 -5.81 -6.12 9.42
C CYS A 314 -5.74 -4.77 10.16
N ASN A 315 -6.06 -4.75 11.46
CA ASN A 315 -6.00 -3.56 12.32
C ASN A 315 -6.72 -2.29 11.81
N GLY A 316 -7.74 -2.45 10.97
CA GLY A 316 -8.46 -1.31 10.38
C GLY A 316 -7.80 -0.73 9.12
N HIS A 317 -6.75 -1.36 8.60
CA HIS A 317 -5.96 -0.88 7.47
C HIS A 317 -6.03 -1.76 6.24
N GLY A 318 -6.83 -2.83 6.22
CA GLY A 318 -6.98 -3.69 5.05
C GLY A 318 -8.44 -4.10 4.87
N ALA A 319 -8.97 -3.94 3.66
CA ALA A 319 -10.34 -4.30 3.34
C ALA A 319 -10.47 -5.76 2.87
N ASN A 320 -9.37 -6.41 2.49
CA ASN A 320 -9.32 -7.80 2.02
C ASN A 320 -8.01 -8.48 2.45
N CYS A 321 -7.96 -9.80 2.35
CA CYS A 321 -6.75 -10.60 2.59
C CYS A 321 -6.65 -11.78 1.62
N GLU A 322 -5.44 -12.07 1.13
CA GLU A 322 -5.20 -13.02 0.04
C GLU A 322 -3.95 -13.89 0.30
N ALA A 323 -3.84 -15.01 -0.43
CA ALA A 323 -2.67 -15.88 -0.38
C ALA A 323 -1.56 -15.34 -1.29
N GLN A 324 -0.77 -14.39 -0.80
CA GLN A 324 0.27 -13.74 -1.62
C GLN A 324 1.63 -14.44 -1.60
N ASP A 325 1.94 -15.20 -0.55
CA ASP A 325 3.28 -15.76 -0.32
C ASP A 325 3.38 -17.22 -0.83
N PRO A 326 4.19 -17.51 -1.87
CA PRO A 326 4.35 -18.86 -2.40
C PRO A 326 4.95 -19.85 -1.38
N SER A 327 5.70 -19.36 -0.39
CA SER A 327 6.25 -20.19 0.69
C SER A 327 5.20 -20.56 1.74
N ARG A 328 4.12 -19.77 1.85
CA ARG A 328 3.00 -19.95 2.77
C ARG A 328 1.66 -19.91 2.01
N PRO A 329 1.37 -20.90 1.16
CA PRO A 329 0.23 -20.86 0.23
C PRO A 329 -1.15 -20.83 0.91
N ARG A 330 -1.23 -21.22 2.19
CA ARG A 330 -2.46 -21.17 2.99
C ARG A 330 -2.55 -19.93 3.89
N ALA A 331 -1.49 -19.14 4.05
CA ALA A 331 -1.57 -17.87 4.76
C ALA A 331 -2.50 -16.90 4.01
N ARG A 332 -3.16 -15.99 4.74
CA ARG A 332 -4.03 -14.95 4.18
C ARG A 332 -3.51 -13.62 4.71
N LEU A 333 -2.71 -12.97 3.87
CA LEU A 333 -2.02 -11.72 4.18
C LEU A 333 -2.95 -10.55 3.85
N CYS A 334 -2.99 -9.55 4.74
CA CYS A 334 -3.80 -8.36 4.53
C CYS A 334 -3.31 -7.54 3.33
N LEU A 335 -4.24 -7.06 2.51
CA LEU A 335 -3.97 -6.03 1.51
C LEU A 335 -3.91 -4.67 2.20
N CYS A 336 -2.73 -4.31 2.70
CA CYS A 336 -2.57 -3.11 3.51
C CYS A 336 -2.77 -1.82 2.69
N LYS A 337 -3.57 -0.93 3.26
CA LYS A 337 -3.82 0.46 2.86
C LYS A 337 -3.31 1.39 3.95
N HIS A 338 -3.67 2.67 3.91
CA HIS A 338 -3.30 3.65 4.93
C HIS A 338 -1.77 3.76 5.15
N ASN A 339 -0.98 3.45 4.11
CA ASN A 339 0.49 3.38 4.13
C ASN A 339 1.03 2.48 5.25
N THR A 340 0.37 1.36 5.50
CA THR A 340 0.79 0.32 6.43
C THR A 340 1.37 -0.89 5.71
N ASP A 341 2.13 -1.70 6.43
CA ASP A 341 2.79 -2.90 5.93
C ASP A 341 2.80 -4.02 6.98
N GLY A 342 3.13 -5.24 6.56
CA GLY A 342 3.16 -6.46 7.37
C GLY A 342 1.90 -7.33 7.22
N ASP A 343 2.01 -8.61 7.62
CA ASP A 343 0.95 -9.63 7.47
C ASP A 343 -0.44 -9.19 7.98
N GLN A 344 -0.47 -8.34 9.01
CA GLN A 344 -1.66 -7.80 9.69
C GLN A 344 -1.74 -6.26 9.62
N CYS A 345 -0.95 -5.62 8.76
CA CYS A 345 -0.83 -4.16 8.68
C CYS A 345 -0.42 -3.50 10.01
N GLN A 346 0.46 -4.18 10.75
CA GLN A 346 0.86 -3.86 12.12
C GLN A 346 2.01 -2.85 12.24
N ARG A 347 2.49 -2.31 11.11
CA ARG A 347 3.54 -1.28 11.06
C ARG A 347 3.29 -0.31 9.92
N CYS A 348 3.90 0.87 9.99
CA CYS A 348 3.91 1.78 8.87
C CYS A 348 4.90 1.31 7.79
N GLN A 349 4.58 1.63 6.54
CA GLN A 349 5.43 1.37 5.39
C GLN A 349 6.71 2.22 5.47
N ALA A 350 7.80 1.76 4.83
CA ALA A 350 9.04 2.52 4.77
C ALA A 350 8.81 3.92 4.19
N GLY A 351 9.32 4.96 4.87
CA GLY A 351 9.10 6.37 4.50
C GLY A 351 7.83 6.99 5.12
N PHE A 352 6.92 6.21 5.71
CA PHE A 352 5.66 6.66 6.31
C PHE A 352 5.65 6.66 7.84
N MET A 353 6.80 6.99 8.43
CA MET A 353 7.04 6.86 9.87
C MET A 353 7.06 8.22 10.59
N GLN A 354 6.25 9.19 10.15
CA GLN A 354 6.16 10.48 10.84
C GLN A 354 5.50 10.38 12.22
N LYS A 355 4.52 9.47 12.38
CA LYS A 355 3.75 9.26 13.61
C LYS A 355 3.84 7.81 14.06
N LYS A 356 3.69 7.57 15.37
CA LYS A 356 3.62 6.22 15.95
C LYS A 356 2.44 5.45 15.35
N TRP A 357 2.71 4.25 14.84
CA TRP A 357 1.67 3.38 14.30
C TRP A 357 0.60 3.08 15.36
N ARG A 358 -0.67 3.07 14.94
CA ARG A 358 -1.82 2.63 15.75
C ARG A 358 -2.92 2.05 14.85
N PRO A 359 -3.78 1.16 15.36
CA PRO A 359 -4.93 0.66 14.61
C PRO A 359 -5.91 1.77 14.22
N SER A 360 -6.61 1.60 13.09
CA SER A 360 -7.68 2.49 12.66
C SER A 360 -9.03 2.05 13.20
N HIS A 361 -9.80 2.98 13.78
CA HIS A 361 -11.10 2.72 14.42
C HIS A 361 -12.21 3.59 13.83
N GLU A 362 -13.46 3.21 14.10
CA GLU A 362 -14.63 3.98 13.67
C GLU A 362 -14.71 5.29 14.48
N GLY A 363 -14.65 6.43 13.79
CA GLY A 363 -14.59 7.77 14.42
C GLY A 363 -13.18 8.26 14.79
N ASP A 364 -12.16 7.38 14.78
CA ASP A 364 -10.75 7.74 14.99
C ASP A 364 -9.87 7.04 13.95
N PRO A 365 -9.89 7.53 12.70
CA PRO A 365 -9.10 6.96 11.63
C PRO A 365 -7.61 7.22 11.82
N PHE A 366 -6.78 6.24 11.45
CA PHE A 366 -5.33 6.41 11.40
C PHE A 366 -4.76 6.01 10.05
N VAL A 367 -3.91 6.90 9.53
CA VAL A 367 -3.14 6.72 8.31
C VAL A 367 -1.69 7.05 8.63
N CYS A 368 -0.78 6.14 8.26
CA CYS A 368 0.64 6.39 8.40
C CYS A 368 1.05 7.55 7.48
N GLU A 369 1.75 8.51 8.06
CA GLU A 369 2.07 9.77 7.40
C GLU A 369 3.53 9.77 6.91
N PRO A 370 3.78 10.19 5.66
CA PRO A 370 5.14 10.28 5.12
C PRO A 370 5.99 11.25 5.95
N CYS A 371 7.25 10.89 6.15
CA CYS A 371 8.21 11.80 6.76
C CYS A 371 8.53 12.96 5.80
N ASN A 372 8.68 14.16 6.34
CA ASN A 372 9.10 15.30 5.55
C ASN A 372 10.63 15.37 5.50
N CYS A 373 11.22 14.84 4.44
CA CYS A 373 12.67 14.91 4.20
C CYS A 373 13.04 15.94 3.12
N HIS A 374 12.12 16.86 2.80
CA HIS A 374 12.25 17.85 1.73
C HIS A 374 12.74 17.28 0.38
N GLY A 375 12.42 16.03 0.05
CA GLY A 375 12.88 15.38 -1.19
C GLY A 375 14.35 14.94 -1.21
N HIS A 376 15.06 15.06 -0.08
CA HIS A 376 16.46 14.62 0.06
C HIS A 376 16.60 13.20 0.61
N SER A 377 15.51 12.57 1.04
CA SER A 377 15.45 11.15 1.38
C SER A 377 14.03 10.63 1.24
N SER A 378 13.90 9.34 0.94
CA SER A 378 12.63 8.60 1.00
C SER A 378 12.57 7.64 2.18
N GLU A 379 13.65 7.57 2.97
CA GLU A 379 13.79 6.66 4.10
C GLU A 379 13.77 7.45 5.40
N CYS A 380 12.99 6.98 6.37
CA CYS A 380 12.95 7.56 7.70
C CYS A 380 12.60 6.52 8.75
N ILE A 381 12.91 6.82 10.01
CA ILE A 381 12.53 6.02 11.17
C ILE A 381 11.75 6.87 12.16
N TYR A 382 10.83 6.26 12.89
CA TYR A 382 10.11 6.93 13.97
C TYR A 382 10.91 6.87 15.27
N GLU A 383 11.00 8.00 15.97
CA GLU A 383 11.62 8.09 17.29
C GLU A 383 10.73 8.81 18.29
N GLU A 384 10.47 8.13 19.41
CA GLU A 384 9.54 8.61 20.44
C GLU A 384 10.02 9.90 21.12
N GLU A 385 11.32 10.03 21.40
CA GLU A 385 11.88 11.24 22.00
C GLU A 385 11.70 12.49 21.12
N LEU A 386 11.71 12.33 19.79
CA LEU A 386 11.51 13.44 18.86
C LEU A 386 10.05 13.88 18.83
N ASP A 387 9.11 12.93 18.93
CA ASP A 387 7.68 13.22 18.97
C ASP A 387 7.30 13.95 20.25
N GLU A 388 7.80 13.50 21.40
CA GLU A 388 7.59 14.16 22.69
C GLU A 388 8.12 15.61 22.68
N LYS A 389 9.28 15.83 22.05
CA LYS A 389 9.90 17.16 21.91
C LYS A 389 9.31 18.00 20.77
N LYS A 390 8.42 17.43 19.94
CA LYS A 390 7.92 18.05 18.70
C LYS A 390 9.05 18.61 17.83
N ALA A 391 10.08 17.80 17.60
CA ALA A 391 11.30 18.23 16.92
C ALA A 391 11.31 17.88 15.42
N SER A 392 10.45 16.96 14.97
CA SER A 392 10.32 16.61 13.55
C SER A 392 9.24 17.45 12.88
N LEU A 393 9.55 17.94 11.67
CA LEU A 393 8.62 18.64 10.80
C LEU A 393 7.76 17.64 10.02
N ASP A 394 6.46 17.86 9.97
CA ASP A 394 5.51 17.08 9.18
C ASP A 394 5.37 17.63 7.74
N ILE A 395 4.59 16.94 6.89
CA ILE A 395 4.38 17.37 5.49
C ILE A 395 3.53 18.64 5.34
N TYR A 396 2.87 19.08 6.41
CA TYR A 396 2.07 20.29 6.46
C TYR A 396 2.86 21.48 7.02
N GLY A 397 4.15 21.30 7.30
CA GLY A 397 5.04 22.33 7.83
C GLY A 397 4.85 22.59 9.33
N LYS A 398 4.25 21.65 10.07
CA LYS A 398 4.07 21.73 11.52
C LYS A 398 5.05 20.79 12.23
N PHE A 399 5.60 21.27 13.33
CA PHE A 399 6.43 20.46 14.22
C PHE A 399 5.55 19.49 15.02
N ALA A 400 5.36 18.29 14.46
CA ALA A 400 4.52 17.23 15.01
C ALA A 400 4.99 15.87 14.49
N GLY A 401 5.11 14.87 15.36
CA GLY A 401 5.63 13.56 15.00
C GLY A 401 7.10 13.38 15.37
N GLY A 402 7.57 12.15 15.17
CA GLY A 402 8.90 11.67 15.53
C GLY A 402 9.73 11.17 14.36
N GLY A 403 9.34 11.47 13.11
CA GLY A 403 10.05 10.98 11.93
C GLY A 403 11.45 11.59 11.77
N ARG A 404 12.49 10.76 11.68
CA ARG A 404 13.87 11.17 11.34
C ARG A 404 14.28 10.57 10.00
N CYS A 405 14.66 11.45 9.08
CA CYS A 405 15.17 11.07 7.78
C CYS A 405 16.52 10.34 7.88
N GLN A 406 16.69 9.30 7.08
CA GLN A 406 17.91 8.51 6.97
C GLN A 406 18.62 8.83 5.65
N ASN A 407 19.93 8.68 5.61
CA ASN A 407 20.73 8.78 4.37
C ASN A 407 20.41 10.04 3.54
N CYS A 408 20.35 11.21 4.18
CA CYS A 408 20.08 12.49 3.50
C CYS A 408 21.02 12.71 2.31
N GLN A 409 20.45 12.85 1.11
CA GLN A 409 21.16 13.07 -0.14
C GLN A 409 21.38 14.57 -0.39
N HIS A 410 22.02 14.91 -1.52
CA HIS A 410 22.25 16.31 -1.92
C HIS A 410 23.03 17.15 -0.89
N ASN A 411 23.95 16.53 -0.16
CA ASN A 411 24.79 17.18 0.87
C ASN A 411 23.97 17.84 1.99
N THR A 412 22.81 17.27 2.30
CA THR A 412 21.96 17.68 3.42
C THR A 412 22.15 16.76 4.63
N LYS A 413 21.79 17.23 5.82
CA LYS A 413 21.78 16.51 7.10
C LYS A 413 20.67 17.07 8.01
N GLY A 414 20.53 16.50 9.21
CA GLY A 414 19.53 16.91 10.20
C GLY A 414 18.29 16.02 10.20
N ILE A 415 17.33 16.30 11.08
CA ILE A 415 16.15 15.44 11.31
C ILE A 415 15.30 15.32 10.04
N ASN A 416 15.11 16.43 9.33
CA ASN A 416 14.29 16.52 8.13
C ASN A 416 15.15 16.74 6.86
N CYS A 417 16.46 16.48 6.91
CA CYS A 417 17.41 16.88 5.87
C CYS A 417 17.41 18.40 5.60
N ASN A 418 17.25 19.18 6.67
CA ASN A 418 17.07 20.64 6.66
C ASN A 418 18.29 21.41 7.17
N GLN A 419 19.49 20.85 6.98
CA GLN A 419 20.79 21.46 7.26
C GLN A 419 21.78 21.00 6.20
N CYS A 420 22.86 21.73 5.96
CA CYS A 420 23.91 21.28 5.05
C CYS A 420 25.01 20.49 5.77
N THR A 421 25.60 19.52 5.08
CA THR A 421 26.79 18.79 5.56
C THR A 421 28.00 19.73 5.67
N ALA A 422 29.01 19.33 6.44
CA ALA A 422 30.26 20.07 6.54
C ALA A 422 30.85 20.36 5.14
N GLY A 423 31.30 21.58 4.92
CA GLY A 423 31.76 22.08 3.62
C GLY A 423 30.69 22.42 2.58
N PHE A 424 29.42 22.47 2.98
CA PHE A 424 28.33 23.00 2.17
C PHE A 424 27.52 24.01 2.97
N TYR A 425 26.88 24.96 2.28
CA TYR A 425 25.99 25.95 2.88
C TYR A 425 24.75 26.13 2.01
N ARG A 426 23.67 26.63 2.62
CA ARG A 426 22.45 27.02 1.93
C ARG A 426 22.51 28.52 1.58
N PRO A 427 22.54 28.93 0.31
CA PRO A 427 22.46 30.34 -0.08
C PRO A 427 21.10 30.97 0.25
N ASN A 428 21.07 32.28 0.48
CA ASN A 428 19.81 33.00 0.67
C ASN A 428 18.88 32.88 -0.54
N GLY A 429 17.60 32.53 -0.30
CA GLY A 429 16.56 32.42 -1.31
C GLY A 429 16.35 31.01 -1.90
N LYS A 430 17.19 30.04 -1.55
CA LYS A 430 16.99 28.62 -1.92
C LYS A 430 16.03 27.92 -0.95
N GLU A 431 15.05 27.18 -1.42
CA GLU A 431 14.14 26.38 -0.58
C GLU A 431 14.76 25.03 -0.20
N TRP A 432 14.39 24.49 0.96
CA TRP A 432 14.89 23.18 1.40
C TRP A 432 14.46 22.03 0.50
N SER A 433 13.50 22.21 -0.40
CA SER A 433 13.06 21.18 -1.35
C SER A 433 13.90 21.09 -2.63
N GLU A 434 14.81 22.05 -2.87
CA GLU A 434 15.62 22.09 -4.09
C GLU A 434 16.80 21.13 -4.01
N LEU A 435 17.07 20.36 -5.07
CA LEU A 435 18.16 19.37 -5.11
C LEU A 435 19.56 20.00 -5.01
N ASP A 436 19.70 21.29 -5.35
CA ASP A 436 20.95 22.05 -5.25
C ASP A 436 20.95 23.05 -4.07
N VAL A 437 20.10 22.81 -3.06
CA VAL A 437 19.97 23.69 -1.88
C VAL A 437 21.30 23.88 -1.14
N CYS A 438 22.09 22.81 -1.01
CA CYS A 438 23.41 22.85 -0.37
C CYS A 438 24.49 23.01 -1.43
N GLN A 439 25.06 24.20 -1.51
CA GLN A 439 26.16 24.52 -2.41
C GLN A 439 27.51 24.33 -1.71
N PRO A 440 28.52 23.79 -2.40
CA PRO A 440 29.84 23.58 -1.80
C PRO A 440 30.46 24.93 -1.43
N CYS A 441 31.08 24.97 -0.26
CA CYS A 441 31.92 26.08 0.17
C CYS A 441 33.08 26.24 -0.81
N ARG A 442 33.18 27.39 -1.48
CA ARG A 442 34.27 27.69 -2.43
C ARG A 442 35.42 28.35 -1.69
N CYS A 443 36.11 27.55 -0.89
CA CYS A 443 37.19 28.00 -0.01
C CYS A 443 38.52 27.34 -0.40
N ASP A 444 39.63 28.02 -0.15
CA ASP A 444 40.98 27.45 -0.33
C ASP A 444 41.25 26.40 0.77
N PRO A 445 41.41 25.10 0.45
CA PRO A 445 41.55 24.04 1.46
C PRO A 445 42.83 24.16 2.30
N THR A 446 43.80 25.01 1.90
CA THR A 446 45.02 25.25 2.68
C THR A 446 44.85 26.30 3.79
N LYS A 447 43.77 27.07 3.76
CA LYS A 447 43.57 28.26 4.63
C LYS A 447 42.32 28.22 5.48
N HIS A 448 41.48 27.21 5.27
CA HIS A 448 40.17 27.09 5.89
C HIS A 448 39.98 25.74 6.58
N THR A 449 39.04 25.68 7.51
CA THR A 449 38.63 24.43 8.16
C THR A 449 37.87 23.49 7.22
N GLY A 450 37.48 24.00 6.04
CA GLY A 450 36.63 23.33 5.08
C GLY A 450 35.15 23.67 5.21
N ASN A 451 34.73 24.41 6.25
CA ASN A 451 33.35 24.85 6.45
C ASN A 451 33.14 26.32 6.05
N CYS A 452 31.88 26.73 5.91
CA CYS A 452 31.49 28.12 5.67
C CYS A 452 30.14 28.44 6.33
N ALA A 453 29.89 29.72 6.57
CA ALA A 453 28.71 30.23 7.23
C ALA A 453 27.43 29.97 6.41
N GLU A 454 26.35 29.58 7.10
CA GLU A 454 25.03 29.45 6.48
C GLU A 454 24.56 30.79 5.89
N SER A 455 23.76 30.75 4.82
CA SER A 455 23.22 31.90 4.06
C SER A 455 24.23 32.71 3.23
N THR A 456 25.44 32.97 3.75
CA THR A 456 26.44 33.83 3.12
C THR A 456 27.55 33.06 2.41
N GLY A 457 27.84 31.82 2.83
CA GLY A 457 28.94 31.01 2.28
C GLY A 457 30.32 31.53 2.66
N GLN A 458 30.42 32.44 3.64
CA GLN A 458 31.68 32.99 4.11
C GLN A 458 32.50 31.92 4.82
N CYS A 459 33.72 31.69 4.38
CA CYS A 459 34.50 30.55 4.82
C CYS A 459 35.00 30.69 6.27
N GLU A 460 35.08 29.56 6.99
CA GLU A 460 35.67 29.50 8.32
C GLU A 460 37.19 29.31 8.22
N CYS A 461 37.95 30.32 8.66
CA CYS A 461 39.41 30.34 8.56
C CYS A 461 40.07 29.38 9.55
N LEU A 462 41.22 28.81 9.18
CA LEU A 462 42.12 28.18 10.15
C LEU A 462 42.67 29.25 11.12
N PRO A 463 43.11 28.89 12.34
CA PRO A 463 43.50 29.86 13.36
C PRO A 463 44.53 30.91 12.90
N GLN A 464 45.43 30.54 11.99
CA GLN A 464 46.45 31.45 11.44
C GLN A 464 45.97 32.33 10.28
N PHE A 465 44.71 32.22 9.83
CA PHE A 465 44.12 33.02 8.76
C PHE A 465 42.83 33.72 9.21
N THR A 466 42.49 34.86 8.59
CA THR A 466 41.29 35.67 8.87
C THR A 466 40.80 36.37 7.60
N GLY A 467 39.65 37.03 7.67
CA GLY A 467 39.03 37.74 6.54
C GLY A 467 38.00 36.89 5.76
N PRO A 468 37.24 37.52 4.84
CA PRO A 468 36.12 36.86 4.16
C PRO A 468 36.52 35.69 3.25
N ASN A 469 37.77 35.66 2.78
CA ASN A 469 38.35 34.58 1.97
C ASN A 469 39.51 33.85 2.69
N CYS A 470 39.72 34.12 3.98
CA CYS A 470 40.84 33.63 4.79
C CYS A 470 42.21 33.70 4.08
N ASP A 471 42.39 34.76 3.32
CA ASP A 471 43.59 35.10 2.56
C ASP A 471 44.52 36.03 3.35
N GLN A 472 44.05 36.51 4.50
CA GLN A 472 44.82 37.34 5.41
C GLN A 472 45.30 36.46 6.56
N CYS A 473 46.50 36.71 7.09
CA CYS A 473 46.90 36.01 8.31
C CYS A 473 46.07 36.53 9.50
N SER A 474 45.84 35.70 10.50
CA SER A 474 45.31 36.16 11.79
C SER A 474 46.37 36.98 12.53
N PRO A 475 45.96 37.91 13.42
CA PRO A 475 46.90 38.63 14.29
C PRO A 475 47.88 37.68 14.99
N GLY A 476 49.18 37.96 14.91
CA GLY A 476 50.25 37.10 15.44
C GLY A 476 50.92 36.16 14.43
N TYR A 477 50.43 36.12 13.18
CA TYR A 477 51.01 35.36 12.07
C TYR A 477 51.32 36.29 10.88
N TYR A 478 52.31 35.96 10.05
CA TYR A 478 52.81 36.80 8.93
C TYR A 478 53.27 35.97 7.73
N HIS A 479 53.55 36.62 6.60
CA HIS A 479 54.00 36.00 5.33
C HIS A 479 52.89 35.23 4.59
N PRO A 480 51.83 35.90 4.07
CA PRO A 480 50.86 35.27 3.17
C PRO A 480 51.58 34.70 1.93
N PRO A 481 51.25 33.48 1.45
CA PRO A 481 50.11 32.65 1.84
C PRO A 481 50.37 31.67 2.98
N GLU A 482 51.56 31.64 3.57
CA GLU A 482 52.01 30.59 4.51
C GLU A 482 51.69 30.91 5.98
N CYS A 483 51.48 32.19 6.32
CA CYS A 483 51.05 32.68 7.64
C CYS A 483 51.77 32.02 8.81
N ARG A 484 53.09 32.25 8.90
CA ARG A 484 54.01 31.74 9.93
C ARG A 484 53.85 32.51 11.26
N PRO A 485 54.03 31.88 12.43
CA PRO A 485 53.95 32.59 13.72
C PRO A 485 55.12 33.55 13.95
N CYS A 486 54.89 34.64 14.68
CA CYS A 486 55.87 35.72 14.92
C CYS A 486 56.63 35.65 16.25
N ASP A 487 57.89 36.13 16.23
CA ASP A 487 58.81 36.17 17.38
C ASP A 487 59.08 37.61 17.89
N CYS A 488 58.03 38.42 18.12
CA CYS A 488 58.15 39.85 18.46
C CYS A 488 58.66 40.16 19.88
N HIS A 489 59.41 41.26 20.04
CA HIS A 489 59.79 41.76 21.36
C HIS A 489 58.61 42.44 22.06
N VAL A 490 58.11 41.83 23.14
CA VAL A 490 56.84 42.21 23.82
C VAL A 490 56.75 43.67 24.28
N ASN A 491 57.87 44.31 24.65
CA ASN A 491 57.85 45.68 25.16
C ASN A 491 57.88 46.76 24.07
N GLY A 492 58.61 46.51 22.99
CA GLY A 492 58.78 47.44 21.86
C GLY A 492 57.75 47.24 20.76
N THR A 493 56.89 46.23 20.87
CA THR A 493 55.85 45.90 19.88
C THR A 493 54.47 46.25 20.42
N GLU A 494 53.66 46.91 19.61
CA GLU A 494 52.28 47.26 19.92
C GLU A 494 51.41 45.98 19.93
N GLY A 495 50.76 45.68 21.07
CA GLY A 495 49.89 44.50 21.22
C GLY A 495 50.60 43.13 21.33
N SER A 496 51.94 43.07 21.42
CA SER A 496 52.74 41.84 21.52
C SER A 496 52.56 40.83 20.38
N GLN A 497 52.01 41.27 19.25
CA GLN A 497 51.72 40.44 18.07
C GLN A 497 52.23 41.17 16.82
N CYS A 498 52.66 40.43 15.81
CA CYS A 498 52.93 41.01 14.50
C CYS A 498 51.63 41.20 13.70
N LEU A 499 51.71 42.03 12.67
CA LEU A 499 50.61 42.23 11.74
C LEU A 499 50.73 41.26 10.54
N PRO A 500 49.61 40.68 10.09
CA PRO A 500 49.49 39.81 8.90
C PRO A 500 50.12 40.37 7.62
N ASP A 501 50.06 41.69 7.48
CA ASP A 501 50.30 42.41 6.22
C ASP A 501 51.78 42.65 5.93
N ARG A 502 52.69 42.17 6.80
CA ARG A 502 54.15 42.37 6.70
C ARG A 502 54.89 41.06 6.40
N PRO A 503 55.26 40.78 5.13
CA PRO A 503 55.84 39.49 4.73
C PRO A 503 57.22 39.20 5.34
N ASP A 504 57.91 40.18 5.91
CA ASP A 504 59.18 40.03 6.62
C ASP A 504 59.03 39.68 8.12
N GLY A 505 57.79 39.68 8.63
CA GLY A 505 57.47 39.41 10.04
C GLY A 505 57.82 40.58 10.94
N GLN A 506 57.88 41.76 10.34
CA GLN A 506 58.16 42.99 11.02
C GLN A 506 57.04 43.26 12.03
N CYS A 507 57.41 43.21 13.29
CA CYS A 507 56.53 43.52 14.39
C CYS A 507 56.11 45.00 14.30
N PRO A 508 54.85 45.34 14.63
CA PRO A 508 54.39 46.72 14.73
C PRO A 508 55.11 47.35 15.90
N CYS A 509 56.26 47.95 15.62
CA CYS A 509 57.04 48.60 16.64
C CYS A 509 56.26 49.78 17.17
N LYS A 510 56.18 49.89 18.49
CA LYS A 510 55.70 51.10 19.14
C LYS A 510 56.50 52.27 18.59
N ASP A 511 55.81 53.39 18.43
CA ASP A 511 56.35 54.55 17.76
C ASP A 511 57.68 54.95 18.41
N GLY A 512 58.75 54.98 17.62
CA GLY A 512 60.10 55.05 18.14
C GLY A 512 60.99 53.87 17.94
N PHE A 513 60.45 52.69 18.14
CA PHE A 513 61.22 51.47 18.02
C PHE A 513 61.32 51.08 16.54
N ALA A 514 62.44 50.50 16.15
CA ALA A 514 62.71 49.95 14.83
C ALA A 514 63.50 48.66 14.97
N GLY A 515 63.78 48.04 13.82
CA GLY A 515 64.31 46.69 13.76
C GLY A 515 63.18 45.68 13.65
N ARG A 516 63.47 44.53 13.03
CA ARG A 516 62.47 43.52 12.64
C ARG A 516 61.60 43.02 13.77
N LEU A 517 62.16 42.99 14.98
CA LEU A 517 61.50 42.52 16.19
C LEU A 517 61.17 43.66 17.16
N CYS A 518 61.36 44.93 16.76
CA CYS A 518 61.15 46.13 17.57
C CYS A 518 62.08 46.25 18.78
N ASP A 519 63.34 45.96 18.51
CA ASP A 519 64.43 45.87 19.47
C ASP A 519 65.46 47.02 19.37
N LYS A 520 65.23 48.03 18.50
CA LYS A 520 66.12 49.20 18.25
C LYS A 520 65.32 50.53 18.23
N CYS A 521 65.95 51.71 18.14
CA CYS A 521 65.24 52.97 17.79
C CYS A 521 65.27 53.23 16.28
N ALA A 522 64.20 53.78 15.73
CA ALA A 522 64.10 54.18 14.33
C ALA A 522 65.07 55.30 13.99
N ALA A 523 65.55 55.35 12.74
CA ALA A 523 66.41 56.44 12.28
C ALA A 523 65.61 57.73 12.23
N GLY A 524 66.18 58.79 12.79
CA GLY A 524 65.43 59.98 13.11
C GLY A 524 64.49 59.77 14.29
N TYR A 525 64.71 58.78 15.14
CA TYR A 525 64.08 58.69 16.44
C TYR A 525 65.18 58.44 17.49
N ALA A 526 65.05 58.99 18.70
CA ALA A 526 66.14 58.98 19.68
C ALA A 526 65.71 58.39 21.02
N ASN A 527 66.59 57.57 21.65
CA ASN A 527 66.53 57.07 23.06
C ASN A 527 65.69 55.79 23.36
N ILE A 528 66.32 54.59 23.36
CA ILE A 528 65.61 53.28 23.42
C ILE A 528 65.15 52.81 24.79
N THR A 529 65.84 53.19 25.86
CA THR A 529 65.40 52.92 27.25
C THR A 529 64.23 53.83 27.66
N ALA A 530 63.89 54.81 26.82
CA ALA A 530 62.81 55.78 27.02
C ALA A 530 61.89 55.86 25.79
N ASP A 531 61.57 54.73 25.19
CA ASP A 531 60.57 54.57 24.12
C ASP A 531 60.81 55.27 22.75
N CYS A 532 62.02 55.77 22.45
CA CYS A 532 62.48 56.30 21.14
C CYS A 532 61.60 57.40 20.45
N ALA A 533 62.01 58.68 20.31
CA ALA A 533 61.12 59.76 19.79
C ALA A 533 61.50 60.41 18.41
N PRO A 534 60.57 60.73 17.44
CA PRO A 534 60.78 61.07 15.97
C PRO A 534 61.38 62.41 15.49
N CYS A 535 61.83 62.46 14.21
CA CYS A 535 62.57 63.53 13.50
C CYS A 535 61.93 64.14 12.23
N GLY A 536 61.58 63.33 11.21
CA GLY A 536 60.70 63.59 10.04
C GLY A 536 61.09 64.56 8.89
N CYS A 537 61.89 64.14 7.87
CA CYS A 537 62.42 64.92 6.69
C CYS A 537 62.30 64.23 5.31
N ASP A 538 62.16 64.94 4.17
CA ASP A 538 62.14 64.28 2.82
C ASP A 538 63.49 63.76 2.39
N ALA A 539 63.54 62.85 1.41
CA ALA A 539 64.81 62.41 0.86
C ALA A 539 65.18 63.02 -0.51
N GLU A 540 64.22 63.30 -1.39
CA GLU A 540 64.54 63.65 -2.79
C GLU A 540 64.29 65.12 -3.08
N GLY A 541 63.14 65.59 -2.64
CA GLY A 541 62.89 66.98 -2.50
C GLY A 541 63.52 67.56 -1.27
N SER A 542 64.28 66.85 -0.43
CA SER A 542 65.09 67.47 0.63
C SER A 542 66.58 67.13 0.57
N VAL A 543 67.36 67.96 1.24
CA VAL A 543 68.82 68.05 1.21
C VAL A 543 69.42 67.01 2.15
N SER A 544 68.71 66.60 3.21
CA SER A 544 69.04 65.45 4.06
C SER A 544 67.84 64.92 4.85
N SER A 545 67.88 63.63 5.20
CA SER A 545 66.87 62.94 6.00
C SER A 545 67.17 62.93 7.50
N GLU A 546 68.26 63.55 7.92
CA GLU A 546 68.64 63.67 9.32
C GLU A 546 68.00 64.90 9.92
N CYS A 547 67.31 64.68 11.04
CA CYS A 547 67.04 65.75 11.96
C CYS A 547 68.04 65.70 13.10
N ASP A 548 68.22 66.83 13.73
CA ASP A 548 68.94 66.90 14.99
C ASP A 548 68.26 66.02 16.07
N VAL A 549 69.01 65.08 16.67
CA VAL A 549 68.58 64.01 17.60
C VAL A 549 67.97 64.56 18.92
N LYS A 550 67.97 65.90 19.10
CA LYS A 550 67.26 66.62 20.16
C LYS A 550 66.11 67.53 19.64
N THR A 551 65.99 67.87 18.35
CA THR A 551 65.10 68.97 17.85
C THR A 551 64.25 68.79 16.55
N THR A 552 64.44 67.82 15.64
CA THR A 552 63.34 67.36 14.72
C THR A 552 62.92 68.17 13.45
N ALA A 553 63.82 68.75 12.61
CA ALA A 553 63.48 69.51 11.34
C ALA A 553 64.40 69.29 10.08
N CYS A 554 63.99 69.75 8.85
CA CYS A 554 64.36 69.24 7.48
C CYS A 554 64.42 70.30 6.32
N ALA A 555 65.04 70.06 5.13
CA ALA A 555 65.33 71.14 4.13
C ALA A 555 65.20 70.81 2.60
N CYS A 556 64.42 71.51 1.71
CA CYS A 556 63.97 71.04 0.34
C CYS A 556 64.79 71.36 -1.01
N LYS A 557 64.53 70.70 -2.20
CA LYS A 557 65.10 70.75 -3.60
C LYS A 557 64.05 70.96 -4.74
N SER A 558 64.45 71.32 -5.98
CA SER A 558 63.57 71.70 -7.13
C SER A 558 62.97 70.53 -7.94
N ASN A 559 61.71 70.67 -8.43
CA ASN A 559 60.81 69.61 -8.99
C ASN A 559 60.23 68.65 -7.94
N PHE A 560 60.20 69.10 -6.68
CA PHE A 560 59.65 68.42 -5.52
C PHE A 560 58.95 69.41 -4.57
N GLY A 561 58.03 68.96 -3.71
CA GLY A 561 57.34 69.81 -2.70
C GLY A 561 56.70 69.05 -1.52
N GLY A 562 56.66 69.66 -0.32
CA GLY A 562 56.10 69.15 0.96
C GLY A 562 56.87 69.57 2.25
N LEU A 563 56.36 69.40 3.49
CA LEU A 563 57.04 69.75 4.79
C LEU A 563 58.19 68.79 5.13
N ARG A 564 58.12 67.63 4.50
CA ARG A 564 59.15 66.64 4.32
C ARG A 564 59.30 66.43 2.82
N CYS A 565 59.26 67.51 2.02
CA CYS A 565 59.54 67.71 0.59
C CYS A 565 59.16 66.69 -0.53
N GLU A 566 58.15 65.85 -0.38
CA GLU A 566 57.99 64.48 -0.94
C GLU A 566 57.40 64.16 -2.36
N HIS A 567 57.33 65.04 -3.38
CA HIS A 567 56.54 64.73 -4.63
C HIS A 567 57.23 64.88 -6.03
N PHE A 568 57.29 63.83 -6.87
CA PHE A 568 57.88 63.74 -8.26
C PHE A 568 56.96 63.02 -9.32
N CYS A 569 57.08 63.26 -10.65
CA CYS A 569 56.06 62.85 -11.67
C CYS A 569 56.55 62.04 -12.93
N ASP A 570 55.83 60.97 -13.37
CA ASP A 570 56.16 60.04 -14.52
C ASP A 570 54.92 59.47 -15.31
N CYS A 571 54.78 59.69 -16.64
CA CYS A 571 53.58 59.42 -17.48
C CYS A 571 53.85 58.58 -18.78
N ASP A 572 52.89 57.80 -19.33
CA ASP A 572 53.08 56.97 -20.57
C ASP A 572 52.93 57.78 -21.88
N PRO A 573 53.95 57.82 -22.76
CA PRO A 573 53.91 58.64 -23.98
C PRO A 573 52.88 58.18 -25.02
N SER A 574 52.41 56.93 -24.96
CA SER A 574 51.44 56.37 -25.91
C SER A 574 50.05 57.01 -25.77
N GLY A 575 49.69 57.42 -24.54
CA GLY A 575 48.38 57.98 -24.20
C GLY A 575 48.39 59.35 -23.51
N THR A 576 49.54 60.00 -23.27
CA THR A 576 49.65 61.29 -22.53
C THR A 576 49.77 62.52 -23.46
N GLU A 577 49.24 63.69 -23.05
CA GLU A 577 49.43 65.00 -23.71
C GLU A 577 50.65 65.80 -23.18
N ASP A 578 51.19 66.74 -23.97
CA ASP A 578 52.46 67.46 -23.66
C ASP A 578 52.30 68.57 -22.58
N GLN A 579 52.36 68.22 -21.29
CA GLN A 579 52.99 68.91 -20.11
C GLN A 579 52.66 68.11 -18.82
N VAL A 580 53.68 67.68 -18.07
CA VAL A 580 53.73 66.30 -17.52
C VAL A 580 53.20 66.10 -16.06
N CYS A 581 52.92 67.13 -15.23
CA CYS A 581 52.08 66.98 -14.00
C CYS A 581 51.75 68.29 -13.26
N ASP A 582 50.81 68.24 -12.31
CA ASP A 582 50.42 69.34 -11.39
C ASP A 582 51.35 69.48 -10.16
N SER A 583 51.77 70.71 -9.78
CA SER A 583 52.81 70.96 -8.76
C SER A 583 52.36 70.96 -7.29
N ALA A 584 51.07 70.80 -7.02
CA ALA A 584 50.55 70.61 -5.66
C ALA A 584 50.13 69.16 -5.39
N SER A 585 49.86 68.37 -6.46
CA SER A 585 49.26 67.04 -6.36
C SER A 585 49.96 65.91 -7.15
N GLY A 586 50.71 66.19 -8.23
CA GLY A 586 51.58 65.23 -8.92
C GLY A 586 50.98 64.24 -9.94
N GLN A 587 49.85 64.52 -10.62
CA GLN A 587 49.15 63.57 -11.54
C GLN A 587 49.24 63.89 -13.07
N CYS A 588 49.19 62.87 -13.97
CA CYS A 588 49.32 62.92 -15.46
C CYS A 588 48.00 63.17 -16.25
N LEU A 589 48.09 63.65 -17.52
CA LEU A 589 46.96 64.03 -18.41
C LEU A 589 46.82 63.14 -19.69
N CYS A 590 45.67 62.49 -19.93
CA CYS A 590 45.47 61.48 -21.01
C CYS A 590 44.72 61.96 -22.28
N LYS A 591 45.04 61.36 -23.45
CA LYS A 591 44.41 61.53 -24.78
C LYS A 591 43.07 60.77 -24.91
N ALA A 592 42.17 61.25 -25.77
CA ALA A 592 40.86 60.62 -26.01
C ALA A 592 40.96 59.18 -26.52
N GLY A 593 40.16 58.26 -25.95
CA GLY A 593 40.21 56.82 -26.24
C GLY A 593 41.24 56.04 -25.41
N PHE A 594 42.00 56.73 -24.53
CA PHE A 594 42.93 56.15 -23.57
C PHE A 594 42.62 56.61 -22.14
N ALA A 595 42.73 55.70 -21.18
CA ALA A 595 42.43 55.94 -19.76
C ALA A 595 43.55 55.41 -18.85
N GLY A 596 43.54 55.80 -17.57
CA GLY A 596 44.49 55.33 -16.55
C GLY A 596 45.42 56.41 -16.00
N ARG A 597 46.04 56.15 -14.83
CA ARG A 597 46.89 57.14 -14.11
C ARG A 597 48.15 57.54 -14.88
N ARG A 598 48.56 56.68 -15.81
CA ARG A 598 49.64 56.88 -16.76
C ARG A 598 49.17 56.90 -18.21
N CYS A 599 47.87 56.73 -18.49
CA CYS A 599 47.28 56.68 -19.84
C CYS A 599 47.65 55.41 -20.66
N ASP A 600 47.53 54.23 -20.07
CA ASP A 600 48.06 52.94 -20.55
C ASP A 600 47.01 51.84 -20.88
N ARG A 601 45.72 52.20 -21.00
CA ARG A 601 44.62 51.30 -21.40
C ARG A 601 43.61 52.03 -22.28
N CYS A 602 42.75 51.28 -23.00
CA CYS A 602 41.65 51.87 -23.77
C CYS A 602 40.57 52.42 -22.85
N ASP A 603 39.93 53.49 -23.30
CA ASP A 603 38.75 54.09 -22.69
C ASP A 603 37.51 53.21 -22.89
N ASP A 604 36.44 53.52 -22.16
CA ASP A 604 35.18 52.81 -22.26
C ASP A 604 34.61 52.95 -23.70
N GLU A 605 33.97 51.90 -24.22
CA GLU A 605 33.54 51.75 -25.64
C GLU A 605 34.66 51.44 -26.67
N PHE A 606 35.91 51.25 -26.22
CA PHE A 606 37.04 50.83 -27.07
C PHE A 606 37.73 49.54 -26.59
N TYR A 607 38.29 48.77 -27.51
CA TYR A 607 38.98 47.50 -27.23
C TYR A 607 40.27 47.35 -28.05
N GLY A 608 41.25 46.59 -27.54
CA GLY A 608 42.46 46.21 -28.29
C GLY A 608 43.71 47.10 -28.13
N TYR A 609 44.03 47.54 -26.91
CA TYR A 609 45.29 48.26 -26.60
C TYR A 609 46.54 47.53 -27.17
N PRO A 610 47.53 48.23 -27.77
CA PRO A 610 47.71 49.69 -27.83
C PRO A 610 46.96 50.42 -28.95
N ASN A 611 46.19 49.71 -29.79
CA ASN A 611 45.43 50.29 -30.90
C ASN A 611 43.93 50.20 -30.60
N CYS A 612 43.45 51.03 -29.69
CA CYS A 612 42.06 51.05 -29.24
C CYS A 612 41.08 51.26 -30.41
N ARG A 613 40.17 50.30 -30.65
CA ARG A 613 39.14 50.30 -31.70
C ARG A 613 37.74 50.29 -31.08
N GLU A 614 36.78 50.93 -31.72
CA GLU A 614 35.40 51.04 -31.22
C GLU A 614 34.63 49.72 -31.29
N CYS A 615 33.80 49.46 -30.26
CA CYS A 615 33.03 48.23 -30.07
C CYS A 615 31.90 47.95 -31.09
N SER A 616 31.20 48.98 -31.59
CA SER A 616 30.10 48.87 -32.57
C SER A 616 28.95 47.92 -32.19
N CYS A 617 28.51 47.92 -30.92
CA CYS A 617 27.38 47.12 -30.45
C CYS A 617 26.02 47.63 -30.98
N HIS A 618 25.12 46.73 -31.43
CA HIS A 618 23.84 47.12 -32.03
C HIS A 618 22.84 47.63 -30.99
N GLU A 619 22.36 48.87 -31.13
CA GLU A 619 21.57 49.59 -30.11
C GLU A 619 20.30 48.86 -29.62
N LYS A 620 19.65 48.05 -30.46
CA LYS A 620 18.49 47.24 -30.03
C LYS A 620 18.85 45.86 -29.46
N GLY A 621 20.02 45.34 -29.84
CA GLY A 621 20.41 43.95 -29.55
C GLY A 621 21.37 43.83 -28.38
N SER A 622 22.15 44.87 -28.09
CA SER A 622 23.13 44.91 -26.99
C SER A 622 22.61 45.68 -25.78
N LYS A 623 23.01 45.24 -24.59
CA LYS A 623 22.66 45.87 -23.31
C LYS A 623 23.38 47.19 -23.07
N THR A 624 24.61 47.28 -23.57
CA THR A 624 25.51 48.43 -23.43
C THR A 624 26.26 48.65 -24.75
N LYS A 625 26.90 49.82 -24.89
CA LYS A 625 27.87 50.11 -25.97
C LYS A 625 29.30 49.64 -25.61
N GLU A 626 29.54 49.40 -24.33
CA GLU A 626 30.76 48.75 -23.83
C GLU A 626 30.83 47.28 -24.26
N CYS A 627 31.98 46.89 -24.80
CA CYS A 627 32.31 45.53 -25.17
C CYS A 627 33.53 45.02 -24.41
N ASP A 628 33.81 43.73 -24.53
CA ASP A 628 35.03 43.16 -23.96
C ASP A 628 36.29 43.88 -24.50
N GLN A 629 37.13 44.42 -23.59
CA GLN A 629 38.31 45.24 -23.91
C GLN A 629 39.40 44.49 -24.72
N LYS A 630 39.28 43.17 -24.92
CA LYS A 630 40.20 42.35 -25.74
C LYS A 630 39.54 41.76 -26.99
N THR A 631 38.33 41.21 -26.90
CA THR A 631 37.67 40.48 -28.01
C THR A 631 36.70 41.36 -28.81
N GLY A 632 36.26 42.47 -28.22
CA GLY A 632 35.26 43.35 -28.81
C GLY A 632 33.88 42.70 -28.93
N GLU A 633 33.56 41.74 -28.07
CA GLU A 633 32.26 41.07 -28.03
C GLU A 633 31.26 41.87 -27.18
N CYS A 634 30.07 42.11 -27.73
CA CYS A 634 29.03 42.91 -27.12
C CYS A 634 28.08 42.07 -26.26
N PRO A 635 27.63 42.57 -25.11
CA PRO A 635 26.68 41.86 -24.27
C PRO A 635 25.26 41.91 -24.85
N CYS A 636 24.80 40.84 -25.49
CA CYS A 636 23.47 40.78 -26.11
C CYS A 636 22.31 40.57 -25.12
N PHE A 637 21.13 41.10 -25.46
CA PHE A 637 19.86 40.70 -24.83
C PHE A 637 19.52 39.25 -25.21
N ALA A 638 18.76 38.54 -24.36
CA ALA A 638 18.54 37.09 -24.47
C ALA A 638 17.93 36.64 -25.83
N ASN A 639 17.17 37.51 -26.47
CA ASN A 639 16.48 37.27 -27.73
C ASN A 639 17.39 37.48 -28.96
N PHE A 640 18.62 37.97 -28.73
CA PHE A 640 19.60 38.35 -29.74
C PHE A 640 20.91 37.57 -29.58
N THR A 641 21.68 37.46 -30.65
CA THR A 641 22.96 36.74 -30.70
C THR A 641 23.88 37.35 -31.77
N GLY A 642 25.15 36.95 -31.79
CA GLY A 642 26.20 37.51 -32.65
C GLY A 642 27.14 38.47 -31.90
N ARG A 643 28.36 38.68 -32.42
CA ARG A 643 29.41 39.52 -31.78
C ARG A 643 28.96 40.94 -31.47
N THR A 644 28.11 41.51 -32.34
CA THR A 644 27.53 42.85 -32.22
C THR A 644 26.02 42.81 -31.92
N CYS A 645 25.46 41.62 -31.64
CA CYS A 645 24.04 41.41 -31.32
C CYS A 645 23.06 41.72 -32.47
N ASP A 646 23.40 41.31 -33.69
CA ASP A 646 22.68 41.61 -34.94
C ASP A 646 21.78 40.48 -35.47
N LYS A 647 21.60 39.39 -34.71
CA LYS A 647 20.78 38.22 -35.10
C LYS A 647 19.84 37.81 -33.98
N CYS A 648 18.74 37.13 -34.29
CA CYS A 648 17.88 36.54 -33.26
C CYS A 648 18.47 35.24 -32.70
N SER A 649 18.30 35.02 -31.40
CA SER A 649 18.69 33.77 -30.74
C SER A 649 17.75 32.61 -31.12
N ALA A 650 18.19 31.37 -30.91
CA ALA A 650 17.39 30.19 -31.21
C ALA A 650 16.06 30.22 -30.43
N GLY A 651 14.93 29.97 -31.11
CA GLY A 651 13.58 30.11 -30.54
C GLY A 651 12.93 31.48 -30.75
N HIS A 652 13.61 32.40 -31.44
CA HIS A 652 13.08 33.71 -31.84
C HIS A 652 13.22 33.92 -33.36
N TYR A 653 12.30 34.69 -33.94
CA TYR A 653 12.26 34.99 -35.38
C TYR A 653 12.04 36.49 -35.65
N ARG A 654 12.39 36.94 -36.86
CA ARG A 654 12.19 38.32 -37.36
C ARG A 654 13.02 39.42 -36.65
N PHE A 655 14.31 39.51 -36.97
CA PHE A 655 15.16 40.64 -36.58
C PHE A 655 14.67 41.96 -37.25
N PRO A 656 14.62 43.11 -36.57
CA PRO A 656 15.21 43.43 -35.26
C PRO A 656 14.30 43.24 -34.04
N ASP A 657 13.09 42.71 -34.21
CA ASP A 657 12.11 42.59 -33.11
C ASP A 657 12.23 41.25 -32.36
N CYS A 658 12.80 40.22 -33.00
CA CYS A 658 13.11 38.91 -32.44
C CYS A 658 11.99 38.34 -31.54
N LEU A 659 10.83 38.10 -32.17
CA LEU A 659 9.62 37.58 -31.52
C LEU A 659 9.78 36.10 -31.17
N ALA A 660 9.24 35.68 -30.04
CA ALA A 660 9.28 34.27 -29.60
C ALA A 660 8.41 33.37 -30.50
N CYS A 661 8.89 32.15 -30.75
CA CYS A 661 8.16 31.14 -31.52
C CYS A 661 6.97 30.51 -30.75
N ASP A 662 7.03 30.44 -29.41
CA ASP A 662 5.99 29.87 -28.52
C ASP A 662 5.47 28.47 -28.91
N CYS A 663 6.34 27.60 -29.44
CA CYS A 663 5.96 26.23 -29.81
C CYS A 663 5.67 25.37 -28.57
N PHE A 664 4.56 24.61 -28.58
CA PHE A 664 4.24 23.65 -27.51
C PHE A 664 5.12 22.41 -27.63
N SER A 665 6.00 22.19 -26.64
CA SER A 665 6.96 21.08 -26.61
C SER A 665 6.32 19.69 -26.71
N ALA A 666 5.06 19.55 -26.28
CA ALA A 666 4.31 18.31 -26.40
C ALA A 666 3.99 17.94 -27.86
N GLY A 667 3.62 18.93 -28.68
CA GLY A 667 3.20 18.74 -30.06
C GLY A 667 4.28 19.08 -31.10
N SER A 668 5.34 19.80 -30.74
CA SER A 668 6.40 20.24 -31.66
C SER A 668 7.64 19.35 -31.65
N LYS A 669 8.38 19.31 -32.77
CA LYS A 669 9.67 18.63 -32.91
C LYS A 669 10.81 19.39 -32.22
N GLY A 670 10.60 20.68 -31.90
CA GLY A 670 11.55 21.57 -31.22
C GLY A 670 10.92 22.92 -30.89
N LEU A 671 11.72 23.84 -30.34
CA LEU A 671 11.29 25.21 -29.98
C LEU A 671 11.55 26.26 -31.07
N THR A 672 12.07 25.82 -32.23
CA THR A 672 12.33 26.69 -33.37
C THR A 672 11.12 26.74 -34.30
N CYS A 673 10.95 27.89 -34.95
CA CYS A 673 9.92 28.14 -35.96
C CYS A 673 10.56 28.68 -37.24
N ASP A 674 9.79 28.74 -38.31
CA ASP A 674 10.20 29.43 -39.54
C ASP A 674 10.14 30.96 -39.41
N PHE A 675 10.41 31.68 -40.52
CA PHE A 675 10.42 33.15 -40.54
C PHE A 675 9.02 33.77 -40.32
N ASP A 676 7.95 32.99 -40.42
CA ASP A 676 6.56 33.41 -40.20
C ASP A 676 6.00 33.00 -38.82
N GLY A 677 6.85 32.35 -38.01
CA GLY A 677 6.50 31.90 -36.67
C GLY A 677 5.74 30.58 -36.64
N GLN A 678 5.80 29.75 -37.69
CA GLN A 678 5.17 28.42 -37.72
C GLN A 678 6.09 27.38 -37.11
N CYS A 679 5.58 26.67 -36.11
CA CYS A 679 6.28 25.58 -35.44
C CYS A 679 6.20 24.27 -36.23
N TYR A 680 7.26 23.46 -36.12
CA TYR A 680 7.32 22.14 -36.76
C TYR A 680 6.63 21.07 -35.90
N CYS A 681 5.41 20.64 -36.26
CA CYS A 681 4.61 19.70 -35.47
C CYS A 681 5.02 18.21 -35.65
N ARG A 682 4.81 17.41 -34.60
CA ARG A 682 4.92 15.94 -34.59
C ARG A 682 3.70 15.31 -35.27
N GLU A 683 3.80 14.03 -35.61
CA GLU A 683 2.67 13.27 -36.17
C GLU A 683 1.50 13.26 -35.17
N ASN A 684 0.27 13.38 -35.67
CA ASN A 684 -1.00 13.53 -34.92
C ASN A 684 -1.29 14.90 -34.30
N PHE A 685 -0.41 15.90 -34.47
CA PHE A 685 -0.61 17.28 -33.99
C PHE A 685 -0.67 18.28 -35.16
N GLU A 686 -1.46 19.34 -35.01
CA GLU A 686 -1.59 20.43 -35.97
C GLU A 686 -1.75 21.80 -35.27
N GLY A 687 -1.66 22.91 -36.02
CA GLY A 687 -1.76 24.29 -35.49
C GLY A 687 -0.47 25.09 -35.65
N LYS A 688 -0.53 26.41 -35.42
CA LYS A 688 0.64 27.30 -35.60
C LYS A 688 1.74 27.02 -34.57
N ARG A 689 1.33 26.61 -33.37
CA ARG A 689 2.18 26.26 -32.23
C ARG A 689 2.12 24.77 -31.87
N CYS A 690 1.45 23.95 -32.70
CA CYS A 690 1.18 22.53 -32.47
C CYS A 690 0.27 22.26 -31.25
N GLU A 691 -0.76 23.10 -31.12
CA GLU A 691 -1.65 23.19 -29.96
C GLU A 691 -2.90 22.30 -30.01
N ARG A 692 -3.13 21.55 -31.08
CA ARG A 692 -4.34 20.74 -31.26
C ARG A 692 -4.04 19.40 -31.94
N CYS A 693 -4.89 18.40 -31.71
CA CYS A 693 -4.81 17.10 -32.36
C CYS A 693 -5.33 17.18 -33.80
N MET A 694 -4.79 16.35 -34.70
CA MET A 694 -5.36 16.14 -36.03
C MET A 694 -6.76 15.48 -35.95
N PRO A 695 -7.62 15.60 -36.98
CA PRO A 695 -8.92 14.94 -37.02
C PRO A 695 -8.84 13.42 -36.76
N ASN A 696 -9.80 12.88 -35.99
CA ASN A 696 -9.87 11.50 -35.47
C ASN A 696 -8.92 11.15 -34.30
N PHE A 697 -8.09 12.09 -33.84
CA PHE A 697 -7.31 11.96 -32.62
C PHE A 697 -7.89 12.88 -31.53
N PHE A 698 -7.89 12.44 -30.28
CA PHE A 698 -8.48 13.16 -29.15
C PHE A 698 -7.56 13.12 -27.91
N ASN A 699 -7.86 13.88 -26.86
CA ASN A 699 -7.07 13.95 -25.61
C ASN A 699 -5.70 14.66 -25.75
N TRP A 700 -5.70 15.94 -26.13
CA TRP A 700 -4.49 16.79 -26.05
C TRP A 700 -4.00 16.88 -24.60
N PRO A 701 -2.70 16.72 -24.30
CA PRO A 701 -1.55 16.77 -25.23
C PRO A 701 -1.07 15.42 -25.77
N VAL A 702 -1.83 14.33 -25.61
CA VAL A 702 -1.41 12.96 -26.02
C VAL A 702 -1.89 12.60 -27.43
N CYS A 703 -3.09 13.05 -27.82
CA CYS A 703 -3.69 12.82 -29.15
C CYS A 703 -3.76 11.33 -29.55
N GLU A 704 -4.66 10.58 -28.90
CA GLU A 704 -4.89 9.13 -29.03
C GLU A 704 -5.98 8.77 -30.07
N GLU A 705 -5.99 7.52 -30.55
CA GLU A 705 -7.00 6.99 -31.51
C GLU A 705 -8.31 6.53 -30.83
N CYS A 706 -9.46 6.77 -31.48
CA CYS A 706 -10.81 6.50 -30.95
C CYS A 706 -11.18 5.01 -30.97
N ASN A 707 -11.60 4.42 -29.82
CA ASN A 707 -11.82 2.97 -29.65
C ASN A 707 -13.16 2.58 -28.95
N CYS A 708 -14.27 3.26 -29.26
CA CYS A 708 -15.60 2.98 -28.69
C CYS A 708 -16.24 1.68 -29.23
N HIS A 709 -17.00 0.97 -28.38
CA HIS A 709 -17.72 -0.25 -28.76
C HIS A 709 -19.01 0.05 -29.55
N PRO A 710 -19.19 -0.52 -30.76
CA PRO A 710 -20.25 -0.10 -31.68
C PRO A 710 -21.67 -0.37 -31.17
N SER A 711 -21.88 -1.42 -30.37
CA SER A 711 -23.20 -1.75 -29.80
C SER A 711 -23.59 -0.87 -28.60
N GLY A 712 -22.63 -0.18 -27.99
CA GLY A 712 -22.84 0.57 -26.76
C GLY A 712 -22.90 2.08 -26.90
N VAL A 713 -22.51 2.62 -28.06
CA VAL A 713 -22.62 4.05 -28.37
C VAL A 713 -23.99 4.41 -28.92
N VAL A 714 -24.38 5.67 -28.74
CA VAL A 714 -25.62 6.20 -29.32
C VAL A 714 -25.59 6.15 -30.85
N PRO A 715 -26.74 5.97 -31.52
CA PRO A 715 -26.80 5.86 -33.00
C PRO A 715 -26.20 7.05 -33.77
N GLU A 716 -26.16 8.23 -33.15
CA GLU A 716 -25.69 9.50 -33.73
C GLU A 716 -24.20 9.79 -33.42
N PHE A 717 -23.46 8.84 -32.87
CA PHE A 717 -22.07 9.04 -32.45
C PHE A 717 -21.15 9.29 -33.66
N ALA A 718 -20.67 10.53 -33.80
CA ALA A 718 -19.94 11.01 -34.96
C ALA A 718 -18.41 11.05 -34.79
N GLY A 719 -17.87 10.53 -33.68
CA GLY A 719 -16.42 10.48 -33.38
C GLY A 719 -16.05 11.03 -31.99
N CYS A 720 -14.91 10.59 -31.46
CA CYS A 720 -14.40 11.00 -30.14
C CYS A 720 -13.95 12.48 -30.09
N ASP A 721 -13.74 13.12 -31.24
CA ASP A 721 -13.35 14.53 -31.41
C ASP A 721 -14.47 15.52 -31.08
N LYS A 722 -15.72 15.04 -30.98
CA LYS A 722 -16.93 15.86 -30.73
C LYS A 722 -17.48 15.69 -29.31
N VAL A 723 -16.80 14.92 -28.47
CA VAL A 723 -17.20 14.65 -27.09
C VAL A 723 -16.60 15.73 -26.16
N PRO A 724 -17.29 16.16 -25.08
CA PRO A 724 -16.75 17.12 -24.14
C PRO A 724 -15.42 16.68 -23.50
N PRO A 725 -14.54 17.62 -23.10
CA PRO A 725 -13.28 17.30 -22.43
C PRO A 725 -13.50 16.41 -21.19
N GLY A 726 -12.89 15.22 -21.18
CA GLY A 726 -13.00 14.24 -20.09
C GLY A 726 -13.86 13.01 -20.39
N GLU A 727 -14.64 13.01 -21.46
CA GLU A 727 -15.42 11.86 -21.91
C GLU A 727 -14.89 11.32 -23.25
N LEU A 728 -14.82 10.00 -23.39
CA LEU A 728 -14.31 9.34 -24.61
C LEU A 728 -15.41 8.99 -25.62
N CYS A 729 -16.52 8.44 -25.11
CA CYS A 729 -17.62 7.89 -25.91
C CYS A 729 -18.95 8.32 -25.30
N THR A 730 -19.96 8.56 -26.14
CA THR A 730 -21.33 8.79 -25.67
C THR A 730 -22.10 7.48 -25.60
N CYS A 731 -22.21 6.91 -24.39
CA CYS A 731 -22.83 5.59 -24.18
C CYS A 731 -24.37 5.65 -24.20
N ARG A 732 -25.00 4.54 -24.60
CA ARG A 732 -26.45 4.32 -24.48
C ARG A 732 -26.86 4.25 -23.01
N ALA A 733 -28.13 4.53 -22.72
CA ALA A 733 -28.64 4.75 -21.36
C ALA A 733 -28.31 3.64 -20.34
N ASN A 734 -28.35 2.36 -20.74
CA ASN A 734 -28.10 1.20 -19.87
C ASN A 734 -26.68 0.63 -20.04
N VAL A 735 -25.76 1.40 -20.64
CA VAL A 735 -24.39 0.99 -20.93
C VAL A 735 -23.42 1.94 -20.23
N GLU A 736 -22.32 1.40 -19.71
CA GLU A 736 -21.27 2.13 -19.02
C GLU A 736 -19.87 1.67 -19.44
N GLY A 737 -18.86 2.28 -18.84
CA GLY A 737 -17.45 2.08 -19.15
C GLY A 737 -16.92 3.09 -20.17
N ARG A 738 -15.59 3.34 -20.12
CA ARG A 738 -14.89 4.34 -20.96
C ARG A 738 -15.12 4.12 -22.46
N THR A 739 -15.29 2.87 -22.89
CA THR A 739 -15.52 2.48 -24.29
C THR A 739 -16.96 2.01 -24.56
N CYS A 740 -17.90 2.20 -23.63
CA CYS A 740 -19.29 1.74 -23.74
C CYS A 740 -19.43 0.23 -24.02
N SER A 741 -18.63 -0.60 -23.36
CA SER A 741 -18.62 -2.06 -23.57
C SER A 741 -19.32 -2.86 -22.47
N GLN A 742 -19.80 -2.22 -21.40
CA GLN A 742 -20.33 -2.89 -20.22
C GLN A 742 -21.78 -2.46 -19.94
N CYS A 743 -22.62 -3.38 -19.46
CA CYS A 743 -23.96 -3.05 -19.01
C CYS A 743 -23.92 -2.40 -17.63
N LYS A 744 -24.79 -1.40 -17.38
CA LYS A 744 -24.97 -0.81 -16.06
C LYS A 744 -25.51 -1.84 -15.05
N PRO A 745 -25.31 -1.64 -13.73
CA PRO A 745 -25.85 -2.52 -12.71
C PRO A 745 -27.35 -2.76 -12.88
N ASN A 746 -27.81 -4.00 -12.65
CA ASN A 746 -29.19 -4.48 -12.84
C ASN A 746 -29.65 -4.59 -14.31
N THR A 747 -28.72 -4.53 -15.28
CA THR A 747 -29.00 -4.75 -16.71
C THR A 747 -28.04 -5.77 -17.33
N TRP A 748 -28.45 -6.43 -18.41
CA TRP A 748 -27.71 -7.50 -19.09
C TRP A 748 -27.94 -7.48 -20.61
N ASP A 749 -27.23 -8.31 -21.37
CA ASP A 749 -27.39 -8.50 -22.83
C ASP A 749 -27.15 -7.24 -23.69
N LEU A 750 -25.89 -6.81 -23.78
CA LEU A 750 -25.48 -5.67 -24.62
C LEU A 750 -25.61 -5.99 -26.12
N GLN A 751 -26.66 -5.48 -26.76
CA GLN A 751 -26.90 -5.71 -28.19
C GLN A 751 -27.26 -4.42 -28.95
N ALA A 752 -26.84 -4.34 -30.21
CA ALA A 752 -27.01 -3.13 -31.02
C ALA A 752 -28.48 -2.77 -31.30
N TYR A 753 -29.37 -3.77 -31.35
CA TYR A 753 -30.81 -3.56 -31.57
C TYR A 753 -31.56 -3.10 -30.31
N HIS A 754 -30.97 -3.24 -29.12
CA HIS A 754 -31.58 -2.70 -27.90
C HIS A 754 -31.45 -1.17 -27.89
N PRO A 755 -32.56 -0.41 -27.82
CA PRO A 755 -32.52 1.05 -27.89
C PRO A 755 -31.69 1.67 -26.75
N LYS A 756 -31.64 1.01 -25.59
CA LYS A 756 -30.83 1.40 -24.42
C LYS A 756 -29.50 0.65 -24.30
N GLY A 757 -29.18 -0.26 -25.23
CA GLY A 757 -28.00 -1.13 -25.21
C GLY A 757 -28.20 -2.43 -24.42
N CYS A 758 -28.46 -2.33 -23.11
CA CYS A 758 -28.74 -3.48 -22.24
C CYS A 758 -30.20 -3.50 -21.75
N VAL A 759 -30.71 -4.68 -21.39
CA VAL A 759 -32.06 -4.91 -20.87
C VAL A 759 -32.07 -5.15 -19.36
N ASP A 760 -33.16 -4.81 -18.68
CA ASP A 760 -33.27 -4.93 -17.21
C ASP A 760 -33.40 -6.40 -16.74
N CYS A 761 -32.75 -6.73 -15.62
CA CYS A 761 -32.76 -8.07 -15.00
C CYS A 761 -34.15 -8.54 -14.56
N ASN A 762 -34.94 -7.65 -13.93
CA ASN A 762 -36.29 -7.93 -13.41
C ASN A 762 -36.38 -9.16 -12.47
N CYS A 763 -35.45 -9.28 -11.51
CA CYS A 763 -35.45 -10.32 -10.49
C CYS A 763 -36.62 -10.15 -9.49
N ASN A 764 -37.21 -11.27 -9.08
CA ASN A 764 -38.18 -11.31 -7.99
C ASN A 764 -37.45 -11.20 -6.64
N MET A 765 -37.65 -10.08 -5.96
CA MET A 765 -36.97 -9.78 -4.69
C MET A 765 -37.29 -10.81 -3.59
N THR A 766 -38.48 -11.40 -3.56
CA THR A 766 -38.85 -12.37 -2.49
C THR A 766 -38.06 -13.67 -2.58
N GLY A 767 -37.72 -14.08 -3.80
CA GLY A 767 -36.98 -15.30 -4.09
C GLY A 767 -35.47 -15.12 -4.22
N THR A 768 -34.96 -13.89 -4.17
CA THR A 768 -33.53 -13.56 -4.32
C THR A 768 -32.83 -13.48 -2.95
N LEU A 769 -31.60 -14.00 -2.84
CA LEU A 769 -30.84 -14.07 -1.58
C LEU A 769 -30.58 -12.71 -0.92
N SER A 770 -30.44 -11.66 -1.72
CA SER A 770 -30.00 -10.34 -1.26
C SER A 770 -31.06 -9.25 -1.37
N LEU A 771 -32.31 -9.57 -1.72
CA LEU A 771 -33.38 -8.58 -2.00
C LEU A 771 -33.00 -7.53 -3.07
N PHE A 772 -32.00 -7.78 -3.93
CA PHE A 772 -31.53 -6.85 -4.96
C PHE A 772 -31.89 -7.35 -6.37
N ASN A 773 -32.00 -6.43 -7.33
CA ASN A 773 -32.32 -6.73 -8.75
C ASN A 773 -31.07 -7.07 -9.59
N SER A 774 -30.10 -7.76 -8.98
CA SER A 774 -28.82 -8.08 -9.62
C SER A 774 -28.88 -9.43 -10.34
N CYS A 775 -28.42 -9.47 -11.58
CA CYS A 775 -28.33 -10.67 -12.39
C CYS A 775 -27.01 -10.73 -13.16
N ASP A 776 -26.68 -11.92 -13.65
CA ASP A 776 -25.51 -12.13 -14.52
C ASP A 776 -25.63 -11.31 -15.82
N GLN A 777 -24.59 -10.54 -16.17
CA GLN A 777 -24.62 -9.58 -17.28
C GLN A 777 -24.71 -10.22 -18.67
N LEU A 778 -24.47 -11.53 -18.80
CA LEU A 778 -24.51 -12.26 -20.07
C LEU A 778 -25.75 -13.15 -20.19
N THR A 779 -26.13 -13.83 -19.10
CA THR A 779 -27.20 -14.84 -19.07
C THR A 779 -28.50 -14.33 -18.44
N GLY A 780 -28.46 -13.20 -17.72
CA GLY A 780 -29.62 -12.63 -17.04
C GLY A 780 -30.08 -13.40 -15.80
N GLN A 781 -29.32 -14.38 -15.33
CA GLN A 781 -29.70 -15.23 -14.18
C GLN A 781 -29.57 -14.46 -12.86
N CYS A 782 -30.67 -14.36 -12.11
CA CYS A 782 -30.73 -13.77 -10.78
C CYS A 782 -30.22 -14.74 -9.69
N GLN A 783 -29.74 -14.20 -8.57
CA GLN A 783 -29.19 -14.97 -7.44
C GLN A 783 -30.28 -15.54 -6.52
N CYS A 784 -30.80 -16.73 -6.84
CA CYS A 784 -31.94 -17.31 -6.16
C CYS A 784 -31.61 -17.92 -4.78
N LYS A 785 -32.56 -17.84 -3.84
CA LYS A 785 -32.52 -18.59 -2.58
C LYS A 785 -32.49 -20.10 -2.84
N ARG A 786 -31.94 -20.87 -1.91
CA ARG A 786 -31.59 -22.30 -2.11
C ARG A 786 -32.72 -23.17 -2.67
N PHE A 787 -33.98 -22.93 -2.31
CA PHE A 787 -35.13 -23.71 -2.78
C PHE A 787 -36.05 -22.92 -3.73
N VAL A 788 -35.50 -21.89 -4.38
CA VAL A 788 -36.15 -21.04 -5.38
C VAL A 788 -35.43 -21.25 -6.71
N ALA A 789 -36.19 -21.28 -7.81
CA ALA A 789 -35.73 -21.55 -9.16
C ALA A 789 -36.28 -20.50 -10.16
N GLY A 790 -35.79 -20.56 -11.39
CA GLY A 790 -36.15 -19.63 -12.48
C GLY A 790 -35.09 -18.55 -12.72
N GLN A 791 -35.05 -17.99 -13.94
CA GLN A 791 -34.10 -16.93 -14.30
C GLN A 791 -34.29 -15.68 -13.43
N LYS A 792 -35.53 -15.42 -13.01
CA LYS A 792 -35.94 -14.29 -12.17
C LYS A 792 -36.15 -14.66 -10.70
N CYS A 793 -35.87 -15.90 -10.29
CA CYS A 793 -36.13 -16.39 -8.92
C CYS A 793 -37.60 -16.25 -8.47
N ASP A 794 -38.53 -16.50 -9.38
CA ASP A 794 -39.97 -16.35 -9.21
C ASP A 794 -40.72 -17.67 -9.00
N LEU A 795 -40.03 -18.81 -9.04
CA LEU A 795 -40.61 -20.15 -8.91
C LEU A 795 -39.98 -20.91 -7.74
N CYS A 796 -40.72 -21.82 -7.12
CA CYS A 796 -40.10 -22.78 -6.19
C CYS A 796 -39.39 -23.90 -6.94
N ALA A 797 -38.26 -24.36 -6.41
CA ALA A 797 -37.64 -25.59 -6.87
C ALA A 797 -38.59 -26.78 -6.64
N ASP A 798 -38.49 -27.81 -7.47
CA ASP A 798 -39.38 -28.98 -7.37
C ASP A 798 -39.26 -29.65 -5.98
N GLY A 799 -40.41 -29.98 -5.40
CA GLY A 799 -40.49 -30.50 -4.03
C GLY A 799 -40.57 -29.42 -2.95
N PHE A 800 -40.67 -28.15 -3.36
CA PHE A 800 -40.91 -27.01 -2.48
C PHE A 800 -42.10 -26.18 -2.99
N TYR A 801 -42.73 -25.44 -2.07
CA TYR A 801 -43.89 -24.59 -2.35
C TYR A 801 -43.86 -23.33 -1.48
N ASN A 802 -44.68 -22.34 -1.83
CA ASN A 802 -44.90 -21.12 -1.06
C ASN A 802 -43.60 -20.29 -0.84
N ILE A 803 -43.26 -19.43 -1.82
CA ILE A 803 -42.12 -18.50 -1.72
C ILE A 803 -42.42 -17.46 -0.64
N ARG A 804 -41.58 -17.42 0.39
CA ARG A 804 -41.73 -16.53 1.54
C ARG A 804 -40.57 -15.54 1.64
N ALA A 805 -40.90 -14.26 1.81
CA ALA A 805 -39.91 -13.19 1.94
C ALA A 805 -39.08 -13.34 3.24
N ASP A 806 -39.73 -13.76 4.33
CA ASP A 806 -39.16 -14.00 5.67
C ASP A 806 -38.30 -15.27 5.76
N SER A 807 -38.36 -16.14 4.75
CA SER A 807 -37.60 -17.39 4.71
C SER A 807 -36.23 -17.19 4.04
N HIS A 808 -35.15 -17.56 4.76
CA HIS A 808 -33.78 -17.54 4.25
C HIS A 808 -33.54 -18.59 3.14
N ILE A 809 -34.38 -19.63 3.10
CA ILE A 809 -34.34 -20.70 2.09
C ILE A 809 -35.35 -20.47 0.95
N GLY A 810 -36.24 -19.48 1.09
CA GLY A 810 -37.23 -19.05 0.11
C GLY A 810 -38.52 -19.88 0.17
N CYS A 811 -38.48 -21.14 -0.28
CA CYS A 811 -39.65 -22.03 -0.31
C CYS A 811 -39.64 -23.06 0.83
N GLU A 812 -40.83 -23.49 1.22
CA GLU A 812 -41.04 -24.54 2.22
C GLU A 812 -41.09 -25.93 1.53
N PRO A 813 -40.58 -27.00 2.16
CA PRO A 813 -40.65 -28.34 1.59
C PRO A 813 -42.10 -28.87 1.57
N CYS A 814 -42.48 -29.53 0.47
CA CYS A 814 -43.81 -30.12 0.29
C CYS A 814 -44.16 -31.17 1.37
N ASN A 815 -43.15 -31.91 1.83
CA ASN A 815 -43.29 -33.02 2.80
C ASN A 815 -44.31 -34.08 2.35
N CYS A 816 -44.24 -34.50 1.08
CA CYS A 816 -45.07 -35.57 0.55
C CYS A 816 -44.73 -36.92 1.22
N ASP A 817 -45.75 -37.64 1.66
CA ASP A 817 -45.63 -38.96 2.26
C ASP A 817 -45.10 -39.96 1.23
N VAL A 818 -43.99 -40.61 1.57
CA VAL A 818 -43.27 -41.53 0.67
C VAL A 818 -44.11 -42.78 0.33
N GLY A 819 -45.04 -43.17 1.19
CA GLY A 819 -45.94 -44.32 0.97
C GLY A 819 -47.20 -43.96 0.17
N GLY A 820 -47.68 -42.73 0.29
CA GLY A 820 -48.96 -42.31 -0.28
C GLY A 820 -48.90 -41.37 -1.49
N ALA A 821 -47.79 -40.67 -1.69
CA ALA A 821 -47.58 -39.82 -2.86
C ALA A 821 -46.95 -40.58 -4.05
N ILE A 822 -47.15 -40.05 -5.25
CA ILE A 822 -46.53 -40.58 -6.49
C ILE A 822 -45.05 -40.15 -6.57
N GLY A 823 -44.72 -38.99 -6.01
CA GLY A 823 -43.36 -38.44 -5.93
C GLY A 823 -43.28 -37.29 -4.92
N ILE A 824 -42.13 -36.63 -4.86
CA ILE A 824 -41.86 -35.50 -3.93
C ILE A 824 -42.40 -34.15 -4.43
N THR A 825 -42.79 -34.07 -5.69
CA THR A 825 -43.33 -32.88 -6.34
C THR A 825 -44.74 -32.56 -5.83
N CYS A 826 -44.98 -31.29 -5.55
CA CYS A 826 -46.29 -30.78 -5.18
C CYS A 826 -46.62 -29.50 -5.93
N ASN A 827 -47.86 -29.05 -5.84
CA ASN A 827 -48.27 -27.76 -6.40
C ASN A 827 -47.47 -26.61 -5.73
N GLN A 828 -46.83 -25.77 -6.55
CA GLN A 828 -45.86 -24.74 -6.10
C GLN A 828 -46.46 -23.64 -5.21
N GLU A 829 -47.78 -23.43 -5.23
CA GLU A 829 -48.45 -22.43 -4.38
C GLU A 829 -49.14 -23.09 -3.17
N SER A 830 -49.89 -24.17 -3.38
CA SER A 830 -50.73 -24.79 -2.34
C SER A 830 -50.02 -25.89 -1.54
N GLY A 831 -48.90 -26.41 -2.02
CA GLY A 831 -48.18 -27.50 -1.38
C GLY A 831 -48.84 -28.87 -1.52
N GLN A 832 -49.89 -29.00 -2.35
CA GLN A 832 -50.64 -30.24 -2.53
C GLN A 832 -49.82 -31.27 -3.31
N CYS A 833 -49.46 -32.36 -2.66
CA CYS A 833 -48.74 -33.48 -3.27
C CYS A 833 -49.64 -34.28 -4.23
N HIS A 834 -49.03 -34.90 -5.23
CA HIS A 834 -49.73 -35.81 -6.15
C HIS A 834 -49.95 -37.18 -5.47
N CYS A 835 -51.17 -37.42 -5.00
CA CYS A 835 -51.49 -38.63 -4.24
C CYS A 835 -51.78 -39.83 -5.15
N ARG A 836 -51.38 -41.02 -4.69
CA ARG A 836 -51.75 -42.30 -5.31
C ARG A 836 -53.25 -42.54 -5.16
N PRO A 837 -53.87 -43.38 -6.01
CA PRO A 837 -55.29 -43.68 -5.94
C PRO A 837 -55.71 -44.12 -4.53
N ARG A 838 -56.81 -43.57 -4.02
CA ARG A 838 -57.42 -43.88 -2.70
C ARG A 838 -56.67 -43.32 -1.48
N ILE A 839 -55.73 -42.41 -1.70
CA ILE A 839 -55.00 -41.67 -0.67
C ILE A 839 -55.24 -40.17 -0.89
N GLY A 840 -55.38 -39.41 0.20
CA GLY A 840 -55.67 -37.99 0.21
C GLY A 840 -54.96 -37.24 1.34
N GLY A 841 -55.26 -35.95 1.47
CA GLY A 841 -54.53 -35.02 2.33
C GLY A 841 -53.45 -34.26 1.57
N ARG A 842 -52.99 -33.12 2.11
CA ARG A 842 -51.98 -32.25 1.47
C ARG A 842 -50.68 -33.00 1.19
N ARG A 843 -50.29 -33.87 2.12
CA ARG A 843 -49.08 -34.69 2.08
C ARG A 843 -49.33 -36.11 1.57
N CYS A 844 -50.56 -36.48 1.22
CA CYS A 844 -50.94 -37.85 0.86
C CYS A 844 -50.72 -38.87 2.01
N ASP A 845 -51.00 -38.46 3.24
CA ASP A 845 -50.78 -39.24 4.47
C ASP A 845 -52.06 -39.88 5.03
N LYS A 846 -53.23 -39.64 4.41
CA LYS A 846 -54.54 -40.09 4.92
C LYS A 846 -55.28 -40.89 3.86
N PRO A 847 -55.97 -41.99 4.20
CA PRO A 847 -56.87 -42.63 3.26
C PRO A 847 -58.08 -41.71 2.99
N ILE A 848 -58.65 -41.81 1.80
CA ILE A 848 -59.96 -41.19 1.52
C ILE A 848 -61.06 -41.88 2.36
N GLN A 849 -62.23 -41.26 2.52
CA GLN A 849 -63.32 -41.82 3.31
C GLN A 849 -63.64 -43.28 2.92
N ASN A 850 -63.87 -44.13 3.92
CA ASN A 850 -64.17 -45.57 3.80
C ASN A 850 -63.07 -46.43 3.14
N HIS A 851 -61.82 -45.96 3.11
CA HIS A 851 -60.67 -46.73 2.63
C HIS A 851 -59.62 -46.91 3.73
N PHE A 852 -58.86 -48.00 3.65
CA PHE A 852 -57.74 -48.28 4.56
C PHE A 852 -56.46 -48.39 3.73
N PHE A 853 -55.43 -47.64 4.14
CA PHE A 853 -54.09 -47.74 3.59
C PHE A 853 -53.15 -48.22 4.70
N PRO A 854 -52.56 -49.42 4.58
CA PRO A 854 -51.62 -49.92 5.58
C PRO A 854 -50.33 -49.11 5.53
N THR A 855 -50.02 -48.41 6.60
CA THR A 855 -48.68 -47.84 6.84
C THR A 855 -47.65 -48.97 6.98
N LEU A 856 -46.34 -48.67 6.82
CA LEU A 856 -45.22 -49.61 7.01
C LEU A 856 -45.32 -50.44 8.31
N TRP A 857 -45.97 -49.91 9.35
CA TRP A 857 -46.25 -50.61 10.61
C TRP A 857 -47.16 -51.83 10.46
N HIS A 858 -48.15 -51.78 9.57
CA HIS A 858 -49.12 -52.86 9.38
C HIS A 858 -48.53 -54.05 8.58
N HIS A 859 -47.48 -53.82 7.80
CA HIS A 859 -46.74 -54.90 7.13
C HIS A 859 -45.88 -55.73 8.12
N ARG A 860 -45.60 -55.22 9.33
CA ARG A 860 -44.77 -55.92 10.33
C ARG A 860 -45.50 -57.07 11.04
N VAL A 861 -46.84 -57.06 11.07
CA VAL A 861 -47.65 -58.03 11.81
C VAL A 861 -47.97 -59.31 10.99
N GLY A 862 -47.79 -59.28 9.67
CA GLY A 862 -48.04 -60.44 8.80
C GLY A 862 -46.97 -61.54 8.86
N TYR A 863 -45.74 -61.21 9.29
CA TYR A 863 -44.62 -62.16 9.33
C TYR A 863 -44.51 -62.96 10.65
N GLN A 864 -45.26 -62.61 11.70
CA GLN A 864 -45.24 -63.34 12.98
C GLN A 864 -46.33 -64.43 13.11
N LYS A 865 -47.01 -64.81 12.03
CA LYS A 865 -47.98 -65.93 12.01
C LYS A 865 -47.59 -67.12 11.12
N LYS A 866 -46.33 -67.18 10.67
CA LYS A 866 -45.75 -68.37 10.04
C LYS A 866 -44.31 -68.56 10.53
N LEU A 867 -44.16 -69.10 11.73
CA LEU A 867 -43.04 -69.91 12.19
C LEU A 867 -43.53 -70.75 13.37
#